data_AF-A0A8R7Q144-F1
#
_entry.id   AF-A0A8R7Q144-F1
#
_cell.length_a   1.000
_cell.length_b   1.000
_cell.length_c   1.000
_cell.angle_alpha   90.00
_cell.angle_beta   90.00
_cell.angle_gamma   90.00
#
_symmetry.space_group_name_H-M   'P 1'
#
loop_
_entity.id
_entity.type
_entity.pdbx_description
1 polymer ?
#
loop_
_entity_poly.entity_id
_entity_poly.type
_entity_poly.pdbx_seq_one_letter_code
_entity_poly.pdbx_strand_id
1 'polypeptide(L)'
;MIYYPNSAGGGMKELFRKVGNRSSEFHPDVRRVRREGSYIYEEFMPTGGTDVKVYTVGPGYAHAEARKSPVVDGVVMRNPDGKEVRYPVLLTPMEKQMARDVCNAFRQMVCGFDLLRCDGRSYVCDVNGWSFVKNSYKYYDDAACIMRKIFLDAKAPHLSSTIPPTLPWKSKAPDQSTEGLTRQGSGIIGTFGQSEELRCVVVVIRHGDRTPKQKVKLKVTEEKLLNLMLKYNGGKPRAETKLKSAVQLQDLLDATRQLVPPTRSGQESDSDAEDLEHIEKLRQVKAVLEEGGHFSGIYRKVQLKPLKWIKVTEHNGEGEEDRPIEALMILKYGGVLTHAGRKQAEELGRFFRNNIYPGEGTGLLRLHSTYRHDLKIYSSDEGRVQMSAAAFAKGLLDLEGQLTPILVSLVSKDSSMLDGLEDASIEMDEAKARLHEIIISNAKANNTNGSVEFPWMVDGAGLPPDASELLPKMAKLTKQVTAQVKLLAEGEEEKLALTSSFSRYDQAKALGKTTIDVARIAAGLPCGSESFLLMFARWKKLERDLYNERKDRFDITQIPDVYDSCKYDLVHNAHLNLKGLEELYKVAQLLADGVIPNEYGINPKQKLKIGSKIARRLMGKVLIDLRNTREEAICVADPKFTEDEALFLPTKEVEHQQKIQVRNEDGRRSSTTSEKSMDQEDEDDRETKYRLDPKYANVKTPDRHVRTRLYFTSVHQSTSVLCSDHHFGNPRVD
;
A
#
# COMPACT_ATOMS: atom_id res chain seq x y z
N MET A 1 -33.31 5.68 17.39
CA MET A 1 -33.05 7.05 17.90
C MET A 1 -31.85 6.97 18.82
N ILE A 2 -31.01 7.99 18.85
CA ILE A 2 -29.79 8.02 19.67
C ILE A 2 -29.84 9.28 20.51
N TYR A 3 -29.75 9.13 21.82
CA TYR A 3 -29.74 10.26 22.76
C TYR A 3 -28.31 10.51 23.21
N TYR A 4 -27.82 11.74 23.07
CA TYR A 4 -26.45 12.08 23.43
C TYR A 4 -26.38 12.63 24.85
N PRO A 5 -25.29 12.34 25.60
CA PRO A 5 -25.10 12.87 26.93
C PRO A 5 -24.89 14.39 26.88
N ASN A 6 -25.27 15.08 27.96
CA ASN A 6 -25.06 16.54 28.08
C ASN A 6 -23.58 16.94 27.93
N SER A 7 -22.64 16.08 28.34
CA SER A 7 -21.20 16.28 28.17
C SER A 7 -20.76 16.36 26.71
N ALA A 8 -21.53 15.78 25.78
CA ALA A 8 -21.30 15.82 24.34
C ALA A 8 -22.20 16.87 23.62
N GLY A 9 -22.84 17.78 24.36
CA GLY A 9 -23.74 18.80 23.82
C GLY A 9 -25.23 18.44 23.89
N GLY A 10 -25.57 17.23 24.34
CA GLY A 10 -26.95 16.76 24.43
C GLY A 10 -27.65 16.59 23.07
N GLY A 11 -28.98 16.45 23.10
CA GLY A 11 -29.80 16.30 21.91
C GLY A 11 -30.05 14.84 21.51
N MET A 12 -30.79 14.66 20.42
CA MET A 12 -31.23 13.35 19.93
C MET A 12 -31.07 13.25 18.41
N LYS A 13 -30.51 12.15 17.93
CA LYS A 13 -30.50 11.80 16.50
C LYS A 13 -31.61 10.82 16.17
N GLU A 14 -32.52 11.25 15.32
CA GLU A 14 -33.62 10.47 14.82
C GLU A 14 -33.20 9.76 13.54
N LEU A 15 -33.19 8.43 13.57
CA LEU A 15 -32.93 7.61 12.40
C LEU A 15 -34.28 7.25 11.79
N PHE A 16 -34.38 7.33 10.46
CA PHE A 16 -35.60 7.01 9.73
C PHE A 16 -35.29 6.27 8.44
N ARG A 17 -36.32 5.59 7.90
CA ARG A 17 -36.22 4.96 6.58
C ARG A 17 -35.86 6.02 5.56
N LYS A 18 -34.84 5.75 4.75
CA LYS A 18 -34.27 6.71 3.79
C LYS A 18 -35.34 7.43 2.97
N VAL A 19 -35.30 8.77 3.02
CA VAL A 19 -36.10 9.67 2.18
C VAL A 19 -35.12 10.54 1.38
N GLY A 20 -35.08 10.35 0.07
CA GLY A 20 -34.13 11.02 -0.81
C GLY A 20 -32.66 10.71 -0.42
N ASN A 21 -31.93 11.74 0.01
CA ASN A 21 -30.52 11.65 0.41
C ASN A 21 -30.31 11.66 1.94
N ARG A 22 -31.38 11.50 2.73
CA ARG A 22 -31.30 11.50 4.19
C ARG A 22 -31.74 10.17 4.80
N SER A 23 -31.05 9.77 5.86
CA SER A 23 -31.34 8.60 6.70
C SER A 23 -31.42 8.93 8.20
N SER A 24 -31.07 10.15 8.59
CA SER A 24 -31.28 10.63 9.95
C SER A 24 -31.33 12.17 10.02
N GLU A 25 -31.76 12.67 11.17
CA GLU A 25 -31.79 14.08 11.53
C GLU A 25 -31.38 14.28 12.98
N PHE A 26 -30.67 15.37 13.27
CA PHE A 26 -30.25 15.72 14.62
C PHE A 26 -31.14 16.83 15.18
N HIS A 27 -31.68 16.59 16.36
CA HIS A 27 -32.58 17.47 17.10
C HIS A 27 -31.90 17.92 18.39
N PRO A 28 -31.30 19.12 18.44
CA PRO A 28 -30.52 19.58 19.60
C PRO A 28 -31.37 19.83 20.86
N ASP A 29 -32.65 20.15 20.66
CA ASP A 29 -33.57 20.52 21.74
C ASP A 29 -34.25 19.31 22.40
N VAL A 30 -34.18 18.14 21.76
CA VAL A 30 -34.81 16.92 22.26
C VAL A 30 -33.80 16.15 23.12
N ARG A 31 -34.00 16.20 24.44
CA ARG A 31 -33.08 15.58 25.43
C ARG A 31 -33.73 14.52 26.32
N ARG A 32 -35.03 14.30 26.16
CA ARG A 32 -35.80 13.32 26.92
C ARG A 32 -36.21 12.17 26.02
N VAL A 33 -36.09 10.96 26.56
CA VAL A 33 -36.52 9.76 25.87
C VAL A 33 -38.04 9.73 25.66
N ARG A 34 -38.48 9.08 24.58
CA ARG A 34 -39.91 8.84 24.33
C ARG A 34 -40.53 8.04 25.47
N ARG A 35 -41.78 8.39 25.82
CA ARG A 35 -42.55 7.75 26.89
C ARG A 35 -43.79 6.99 26.42
N GLU A 36 -44.14 7.13 25.14
CA GLU A 36 -45.28 6.46 24.54
C GLU A 36 -44.80 5.30 23.67
N GLY A 37 -45.17 4.07 24.03
CA GLY A 37 -44.72 2.83 23.37
C GLY A 37 -43.64 2.06 24.16
N SER A 38 -43.34 0.85 23.69
CA SER A 38 -42.28 0.00 24.26
C SER A 38 -41.00 0.12 23.44
N TYR A 39 -39.87 0.22 24.13
CA TYR A 39 -38.56 0.43 23.52
C TYR A 39 -37.52 -0.46 24.16
N ILE A 40 -36.55 -0.90 23.36
CA ILE A 40 -35.30 -1.50 23.83
C ILE A 40 -34.28 -0.37 23.92
N TYR A 41 -33.62 -0.28 25.08
CA TYR A 41 -32.48 0.61 25.28
C TYR A 41 -31.22 -0.23 25.29
N GLU A 42 -30.28 0.14 24.43
CA GLU A 42 -29.00 -0.53 24.26
C GLU A 42 -27.87 0.49 24.31
N GLU A 43 -26.68 0.02 24.63
CA GLU A 43 -25.49 0.84 24.62
C GLU A 43 -25.19 1.33 23.18
N PHE A 44 -24.81 2.59 23.05
CA PHE A 44 -24.39 3.12 21.76
C PHE A 44 -22.97 2.64 21.44
N MET A 45 -22.84 1.77 20.45
CA MET A 45 -21.55 1.25 20.01
C MET A 45 -20.87 2.26 19.04
N PRO A 46 -19.74 2.88 19.41
CA PRO A 46 -19.03 3.82 18.56
C PRO A 46 -18.32 3.09 17.41
N THR A 47 -19.03 2.90 16.30
CA THR A 47 -18.41 2.37 15.08
C THR A 47 -17.56 3.47 14.41
N GLY A 48 -16.56 3.06 13.61
CA GLY A 48 -15.76 3.95 12.77
C GLY A 48 -16.54 4.67 11.64
N GLY A 49 -17.85 4.88 11.79
CA GLY A 49 -18.71 5.58 10.86
C GLY A 49 -19.36 4.69 9.79
N THR A 50 -19.27 3.37 9.92
CA THR A 50 -19.85 2.41 8.97
C THR A 50 -20.55 1.25 9.66
N ASP A 51 -21.65 0.80 9.08
CA ASP A 51 -22.38 -0.39 9.51
C ASP A 51 -22.12 -1.52 8.50
N VAL A 52 -21.83 -2.73 8.98
CA VAL A 52 -21.63 -3.92 8.14
C VAL A 52 -22.97 -4.61 7.94
N LYS A 53 -23.36 -4.86 6.69
CA LYS A 53 -24.56 -5.63 6.34
C LYS A 53 -24.15 -6.98 5.82
N VAL A 54 -24.69 -8.03 6.43
CA VAL A 54 -24.37 -9.43 6.12
C VAL A 54 -25.60 -10.12 5.56
N TYR A 55 -25.39 -10.94 4.53
CA TYR A 55 -26.42 -11.64 3.77
C TYR A 55 -26.05 -13.11 3.61
N THR A 56 -26.77 -13.99 4.28
CA THR A 56 -26.57 -15.44 4.20
C THR A 56 -27.38 -16.06 3.07
N VAL A 57 -26.87 -17.16 2.52
CA VAL A 57 -27.62 -18.09 1.67
C VAL A 57 -27.25 -19.51 2.11
N GLY A 58 -27.96 -19.99 3.12
CA GLY A 58 -27.60 -21.15 3.91
C GLY A 58 -26.46 -20.87 4.90
N PRO A 59 -26.16 -21.84 5.78
CA PRO A 59 -25.26 -21.64 6.93
C PRO A 59 -23.76 -21.56 6.56
N GLY A 60 -23.39 -21.82 5.31
CA GLY A 60 -21.98 -21.84 4.87
C GLY A 60 -21.63 -20.81 3.79
N TYR A 61 -22.51 -19.84 3.54
CA TYR A 61 -22.27 -18.70 2.65
C TYR A 61 -22.73 -17.42 3.33
N ALA A 62 -21.87 -16.40 3.30
CA ALA A 62 -22.23 -15.05 3.71
C ALA A 62 -21.56 -14.03 2.80
N HIS A 63 -22.35 -13.09 2.30
CA HIS A 63 -21.87 -11.89 1.62
C HIS A 63 -21.93 -10.71 2.59
N ALA A 64 -20.91 -9.86 2.61
CA ALA A 64 -20.88 -8.69 3.50
C ALA A 64 -20.47 -7.41 2.77
N GLU A 65 -21.20 -6.32 3.06
CA GLU A 65 -20.94 -4.98 2.56
C GLU A 65 -21.16 -3.95 3.66
N ALA A 66 -20.25 -2.99 3.81
CA ALA A 66 -20.37 -1.86 4.70
C ALA A 66 -21.07 -0.69 4.00
N ARG A 67 -21.82 0.09 4.78
CA ARG A 67 -22.43 1.36 4.35
C ARG A 67 -22.09 2.43 5.37
N LYS A 68 -22.16 3.70 4.96
CA LYS A 68 -22.03 4.81 5.90
C LYS A 68 -23.13 4.70 6.95
N SER A 69 -22.72 4.75 8.22
CA SER A 69 -23.67 4.68 9.33
C SER A 69 -24.58 5.91 9.28
N PRO A 70 -25.91 5.76 9.45
CA PRO A 70 -26.82 6.89 9.53
C PRO A 70 -26.48 7.79 10.73
N VAL A 71 -25.73 7.29 11.71
CA VAL A 71 -25.35 8.02 12.92
C VAL A 71 -24.35 9.15 12.68
N VAL A 72 -23.63 9.16 11.55
CA VAL A 72 -22.59 10.16 11.27
C VAL A 72 -23.22 11.55 11.04
N ASP A 73 -23.76 11.81 9.84
CA ASP A 73 -24.41 13.09 9.49
C ASP A 73 -25.82 12.89 8.92
N GLY A 74 -26.26 11.64 8.78
CA GLY A 74 -27.54 11.30 8.16
C GLY A 74 -27.61 11.48 6.65
N VAL A 75 -26.52 11.85 5.97
CA VAL A 75 -26.46 12.02 4.51
C VAL A 75 -26.04 10.72 3.84
N VAL A 76 -26.91 10.22 2.96
CA VAL A 76 -26.66 9.01 2.18
C VAL A 76 -25.66 9.32 1.07
N MET A 77 -24.51 8.66 1.10
CA MET A 77 -23.53 8.79 0.04
C MET A 77 -23.98 8.02 -1.20
N ARG A 78 -24.01 8.70 -2.35
CA ARG A 78 -24.36 8.11 -3.64
C ARG A 78 -23.20 8.19 -4.62
N ASN A 79 -23.09 7.17 -5.47
CA ASN A 79 -22.16 7.13 -6.59
C ASN A 79 -22.71 7.99 -7.76
N PRO A 80 -21.93 8.21 -8.85
CA PRO A 80 -22.38 8.97 -10.02
C PRO A 80 -23.68 8.45 -10.65
N ASP A 81 -23.96 7.14 -10.53
CA ASP A 81 -25.19 6.51 -11.02
C ASP A 81 -26.39 6.66 -10.06
N GLY A 82 -26.24 7.45 -9.00
CA GLY A 82 -27.27 7.68 -7.99
C GLY A 82 -27.51 6.51 -7.03
N LYS A 83 -26.73 5.44 -7.10
CA LYS A 83 -26.81 4.29 -6.17
C LYS A 83 -26.08 4.60 -4.87
N GLU A 84 -26.58 4.09 -3.76
CA GLU A 84 -25.90 4.22 -2.47
C GLU A 84 -24.53 3.54 -2.50
N VAL A 85 -23.51 4.24 -2.02
CA VAL A 85 -22.13 3.74 -1.96
C VAL A 85 -22.04 2.61 -0.94
N ARG A 86 -21.43 1.51 -1.38
CA ARG A 86 -21.16 0.32 -0.56
C ARG A 86 -19.67 0.06 -0.57
N TYR A 87 -19.17 -0.42 0.55
CA TYR A 87 -17.79 -0.84 0.70
C TYR A 87 -17.78 -2.34 0.94
N PRO A 88 -16.88 -3.09 0.30
CA PRO A 88 -16.76 -4.51 0.60
C PRO A 88 -16.24 -4.73 2.01
N VAL A 89 -16.69 -5.82 2.62
CA VAL A 89 -16.25 -6.21 3.96
C VAL A 89 -15.81 -7.67 3.94
N LEU A 90 -14.63 -7.92 4.49
CA LEU A 90 -14.19 -9.27 4.81
C LEU A 90 -14.69 -9.62 6.19
N LEU A 91 -15.53 -10.66 6.27
CA LEU A 91 -15.91 -11.24 7.55
C LEU A 91 -14.71 -11.99 8.15
N THR A 92 -14.42 -11.72 9.41
CA THR A 92 -13.49 -12.50 10.23
C THR A 92 -14.04 -13.92 10.43
N PRO A 93 -13.20 -14.88 10.84
CA PRO A 93 -13.69 -16.22 11.20
C PRO A 93 -14.82 -16.17 12.25
N MET A 94 -14.69 -15.32 13.26
CA MET A 94 -15.73 -15.11 14.28
C MET A 94 -17.03 -14.57 13.68
N GLU A 95 -16.97 -13.57 12.80
CA GLU A 95 -18.17 -13.02 12.16
C GLU A 95 -18.84 -14.00 11.18
N LYS A 96 -18.04 -14.86 10.53
CA LYS A 96 -18.56 -15.98 9.72
C LYS A 96 -19.32 -16.98 10.59
N GLN A 97 -18.81 -17.26 11.79
CA GLN A 97 -19.50 -18.09 12.76
C GLN A 97 -20.80 -17.42 13.24
N MET A 98 -20.78 -16.12 13.56
CA MET A 98 -21.98 -15.35 13.88
C MET A 98 -23.02 -15.42 12.75
N ALA A 99 -22.60 -15.30 11.48
CA ALA A 99 -23.50 -15.40 10.33
C ALA A 99 -24.16 -16.79 10.22
N ARG A 100 -23.40 -17.86 10.48
CA ARG A 100 -23.94 -19.22 10.56
C ARG A 100 -24.95 -19.36 11.70
N ASP A 101 -24.61 -18.86 12.88
CA ASP A 101 -25.46 -18.98 14.06
C ASP A 101 -26.77 -18.22 13.88
N VAL A 102 -26.74 -17.01 13.30
CA VAL A 102 -27.94 -16.26 12.93
C VAL A 102 -28.78 -17.04 11.91
N CYS A 103 -28.17 -17.57 10.85
CA CYS A 103 -28.89 -18.37 9.84
C CYS A 103 -29.63 -19.57 10.47
N ASN A 104 -28.96 -20.29 11.38
CA ASN A 104 -29.50 -21.48 12.03
C ASN A 104 -30.53 -21.16 13.11
N ALA A 105 -30.24 -20.19 13.98
CA ALA A 105 -31.08 -19.81 15.11
C ALA A 105 -32.45 -19.31 14.64
N PHE A 106 -32.46 -18.47 13.60
CA PHE A 106 -33.70 -17.94 13.04
C PHE A 106 -34.35 -18.87 12.01
N ARG A 107 -33.68 -19.98 11.65
CA ARG A 107 -34.11 -20.92 10.59
C ARG A 107 -34.43 -20.22 9.26
N GLN A 108 -33.65 -19.19 8.93
CA GLN A 108 -33.78 -18.41 7.70
C GLN A 108 -32.57 -18.68 6.82
N MET A 109 -32.74 -19.48 5.77
CA MET A 109 -31.64 -19.81 4.84
C MET A 109 -31.17 -18.56 4.09
N VAL A 110 -32.08 -17.72 3.61
CA VAL A 110 -31.76 -16.40 3.08
C VAL A 110 -32.02 -15.40 4.18
N CYS A 111 -30.98 -14.84 4.79
CA CYS A 111 -31.12 -13.93 5.92
C CYS A 111 -30.20 -12.72 5.80
N GLY A 112 -30.74 -11.53 6.03
CA GLY A 112 -29.97 -10.30 6.18
C GLY A 112 -29.88 -9.88 7.64
N PHE A 113 -28.71 -9.44 8.09
CA PHE A 113 -28.52 -8.88 9.43
C PHE A 113 -27.41 -7.80 9.43
N ASP A 114 -27.42 -6.95 10.44
CA ASP A 114 -26.49 -5.84 10.60
C ASP A 114 -25.49 -6.12 11.73
N LEU A 115 -24.24 -5.75 11.50
CA LEU A 115 -23.10 -6.00 12.38
C LEU A 115 -22.34 -4.69 12.63
N LEU A 116 -22.05 -4.42 13.90
CA LEU A 116 -21.27 -3.27 14.38
C LEU A 116 -19.89 -3.76 14.82
N ARG A 117 -18.83 -3.18 14.24
CA ARG A 117 -17.44 -3.41 14.67
C ARG A 117 -17.01 -2.31 15.62
N CYS A 118 -16.65 -2.68 16.85
CA CYS A 118 -16.24 -1.75 17.91
C CYS A 118 -15.10 -2.39 18.73
N ASP A 119 -14.01 -1.66 18.92
CA ASP A 119 -12.88 -2.06 19.78
C ASP A 119 -12.38 -3.51 19.56
N GLY A 120 -12.21 -3.89 18.29
CA GLY A 120 -11.75 -5.24 17.91
C GLY A 120 -12.82 -6.33 17.98
N ARG A 121 -14.02 -6.04 18.48
CA ARG A 121 -15.15 -6.97 18.60
C ARG A 121 -16.27 -6.66 17.59
N SER A 122 -17.16 -7.63 17.42
CA SER A 122 -18.26 -7.61 16.46
C SER A 122 -19.59 -7.93 17.14
N TYR A 123 -20.63 -7.12 16.89
CA TYR A 123 -21.92 -7.22 17.55
C TYR A 123 -23.06 -7.23 16.52
N VAL A 124 -23.99 -8.18 16.62
CA VAL A 124 -25.23 -8.15 15.81
C VAL A 124 -26.20 -7.19 16.47
N CYS A 125 -26.69 -6.18 15.73
CA CYS A 125 -27.66 -5.21 16.25
C CYS A 125 -29.06 -5.35 15.62
N ASP A 126 -29.18 -5.96 14.44
CA ASP A 126 -30.46 -6.13 13.76
C ASP A 126 -30.49 -7.40 12.90
N VAL A 127 -31.56 -8.19 12.97
CA VAL A 127 -31.78 -9.39 12.13
C VAL A 127 -33.07 -9.20 11.35
N ASN A 128 -32.93 -8.99 10.04
CA ASN A 128 -34.03 -8.59 9.15
C ASN A 128 -34.81 -9.77 8.56
N GLY A 129 -34.27 -10.99 8.61
CA GLY A 129 -34.83 -12.15 7.91
C GLY A 129 -34.58 -12.08 6.40
N TRP A 130 -35.55 -12.49 5.57
CA TRP A 130 -35.37 -12.65 4.12
C TRP A 130 -34.90 -11.36 3.42
N SER A 131 -33.65 -11.36 2.95
CA SER A 131 -33.03 -10.18 2.32
C SER A 131 -32.00 -10.58 1.28
N PHE A 132 -32.07 -9.98 0.09
CA PHE A 132 -31.10 -10.17 -0.98
C PHE A 132 -30.17 -8.96 -1.13
N VAL A 133 -28.92 -9.24 -1.49
CA VAL A 133 -27.97 -8.22 -1.97
C VAL A 133 -28.49 -7.64 -3.28
N LYS A 134 -28.30 -6.33 -3.47
CA LYS A 134 -28.72 -5.64 -4.70
C LYS A 134 -27.52 -5.21 -5.53
N ASN A 135 -27.65 -5.24 -6.85
CA ASN A 135 -26.62 -4.83 -7.82
C ASN A 135 -25.34 -5.69 -7.80
N SER A 136 -25.43 -6.94 -7.34
CA SER A 136 -24.31 -7.89 -7.40
C SER A 136 -24.71 -9.09 -8.24
N TYR A 137 -24.35 -9.07 -9.52
CA TYR A 137 -24.60 -10.20 -10.44
C TYR A 137 -23.98 -11.50 -9.92
N LYS A 138 -22.81 -11.39 -9.29
CA LYS A 138 -22.18 -12.53 -8.65
C LYS A 138 -23.02 -13.09 -7.51
N TYR A 139 -23.54 -12.26 -6.62
CA TYR A 139 -24.40 -12.73 -5.54
C TYR A 139 -25.64 -13.44 -6.11
N TYR A 140 -26.22 -12.93 -7.20
CA TYR A 140 -27.35 -13.59 -7.86
C TYR A 140 -26.99 -14.99 -8.37
N ASP A 141 -25.84 -15.13 -9.04
CA ASP A 141 -25.34 -16.43 -9.49
C ASP A 141 -25.09 -17.38 -8.31
N ASP A 142 -24.39 -16.93 -7.27
CA ASP A 142 -24.06 -17.75 -6.10
C ASP A 142 -25.33 -18.18 -5.36
N ALA A 143 -26.24 -17.24 -5.09
CA ALA A 143 -27.49 -17.50 -4.38
C ALA A 143 -28.36 -18.50 -5.16
N ALA A 144 -28.49 -18.32 -6.48
CA ALA A 144 -29.23 -19.24 -7.33
C ALA A 144 -28.64 -20.66 -7.31
N CYS A 145 -27.31 -20.79 -7.40
CA CYS A 145 -26.63 -22.08 -7.29
C CYS A 145 -26.92 -22.77 -5.95
N ILE A 146 -26.76 -22.03 -4.84
CA ILE A 146 -26.91 -22.59 -3.50
C ILE A 146 -28.37 -22.97 -3.23
N MET A 147 -29.33 -22.10 -3.58
CA MET A 147 -30.75 -22.38 -3.42
C MET A 147 -31.20 -23.58 -4.28
N ARG A 148 -30.75 -23.66 -5.53
CA ARG A 148 -31.00 -24.83 -6.40
C ARG A 148 -30.52 -26.11 -5.75
N LYS A 149 -29.32 -26.11 -5.15
CA LYS A 149 -28.82 -27.27 -4.40
C LYS A 149 -29.74 -27.59 -3.23
N ILE A 150 -30.06 -26.62 -2.37
CA ILE A 150 -30.92 -26.84 -1.20
C ILE A 150 -32.23 -27.51 -1.61
N PHE A 151 -32.82 -27.07 -2.73
CA PHE A 151 -34.03 -27.67 -3.27
C PHE A 151 -33.81 -29.09 -3.81
N LEU A 152 -32.71 -29.32 -4.54
CA LEU A 152 -32.36 -30.66 -5.04
C LEU A 152 -32.06 -31.63 -3.90
N ASP A 153 -31.29 -31.25 -2.89
CA ASP A 153 -31.00 -32.09 -1.71
C ASP A 153 -32.31 -32.45 -0.98
N ALA A 154 -33.23 -31.49 -0.86
CA ALA A 154 -34.50 -31.69 -0.15
C ALA A 154 -35.55 -32.50 -0.94
N LYS A 155 -35.55 -32.42 -2.28
CA LYS A 155 -36.62 -32.98 -3.13
C LYS A 155 -36.18 -34.05 -4.11
N ALA A 156 -34.91 -34.07 -4.50
CA ALA A 156 -34.34 -35.02 -5.46
C ALA A 156 -32.85 -35.27 -5.18
N PRO A 157 -32.48 -35.86 -4.01
CA PRO A 157 -31.09 -36.04 -3.62
C PRO A 157 -30.27 -36.89 -4.61
N HIS A 158 -30.94 -37.81 -5.32
CA HIS A 158 -30.35 -38.60 -6.42
C HIS A 158 -29.89 -37.75 -7.61
N LEU A 159 -30.49 -36.58 -7.83
CA LEU A 159 -30.08 -35.63 -8.87
C LEU A 159 -29.00 -34.67 -8.39
N SER A 160 -28.90 -34.43 -7.08
CA SER A 160 -27.92 -33.49 -6.51
C SER A 160 -26.47 -33.92 -6.77
N SER A 161 -26.22 -35.24 -6.85
CA SER A 161 -24.92 -35.81 -7.21
C SER A 161 -24.64 -35.83 -8.71
N THR A 162 -25.69 -35.76 -9.55
CA THR A 162 -25.61 -35.96 -11.01
C THR A 162 -25.59 -34.63 -11.77
N ILE A 163 -26.29 -33.61 -11.25
CA ILE A 163 -26.39 -32.31 -11.87
C ILE A 163 -25.24 -31.43 -11.40
N PRO A 164 -24.40 -30.88 -12.31
CA PRO A 164 -23.29 -30.03 -11.90
C PRO A 164 -23.80 -28.76 -11.19
N PRO A 165 -23.05 -28.25 -10.20
CA PRO A 165 -23.44 -27.09 -9.40
C PRO A 165 -23.33 -25.75 -10.16
N THR A 166 -23.25 -25.79 -11.49
CA THR A 166 -23.17 -24.64 -12.39
C THR A 166 -24.54 -24.31 -13.01
N LEU A 167 -24.77 -23.03 -13.31
CA LEU A 167 -26.04 -22.56 -13.85
C LEU A 167 -26.15 -22.91 -15.35
N PRO A 168 -27.31 -23.39 -15.84
CA PRO A 168 -27.47 -23.90 -17.21
C PRO A 168 -27.13 -22.91 -18.32
N TRP A 169 -27.21 -21.60 -18.06
CA TRP A 169 -26.91 -20.56 -19.06
C TRP A 169 -25.42 -20.24 -19.19
N LYS A 170 -24.56 -20.66 -18.24
CA LYS A 170 -23.10 -20.50 -18.36
C LYS A 170 -22.49 -21.49 -19.35
N SER A 171 -23.17 -22.60 -19.63
CA SER A 171 -22.75 -23.64 -20.58
C SER A 171 -22.83 -23.23 -22.06
N LYS A 172 -23.30 -22.01 -22.38
CA LYS A 172 -23.49 -21.51 -23.76
C LYS A 172 -22.49 -20.45 -24.20
N ALA A 173 -21.52 -20.06 -23.36
CA ALA A 173 -20.42 -19.24 -23.84
C ALA A 173 -19.51 -20.13 -24.70
N PRO A 174 -19.20 -19.79 -25.97
CA PRO A 174 -18.20 -20.53 -26.72
C PRO A 174 -16.91 -20.47 -25.92
N ASP A 175 -16.26 -21.62 -25.73
CA ASP A 175 -14.88 -21.70 -25.27
C ASP A 175 -14.07 -20.79 -26.19
N GLN A 176 -13.78 -19.57 -25.75
CA GLN A 176 -12.70 -18.82 -26.34
C GLN A 176 -11.47 -19.61 -25.97
N SER A 177 -10.89 -20.28 -26.97
CA SER A 177 -9.53 -20.79 -26.93
C SER A 177 -8.62 -19.61 -26.62
N THR A 178 -8.46 -19.30 -25.34
CA THR A 178 -7.36 -18.48 -24.87
C THR A 178 -6.12 -19.31 -25.13
N GLU A 179 -5.44 -19.02 -26.24
CA GLU A 179 -4.05 -19.41 -26.44
C GLU A 179 -3.30 -19.03 -25.16
N GLY A 180 -3.06 -20.03 -24.32
CA GLY A 180 -2.27 -19.87 -23.13
C GLY A 180 -0.89 -19.46 -23.59
N LEU A 181 -0.48 -18.23 -23.26
CA LEU A 181 0.90 -17.82 -23.45
C LEU A 181 1.80 -18.87 -22.80
N THR A 182 2.54 -19.59 -23.65
CA THR A 182 3.64 -20.46 -23.28
C THR A 182 4.61 -19.66 -22.42
N ARG A 183 4.68 -19.99 -21.12
CA ARG A 183 5.72 -19.47 -20.23
C ARG A 183 7.06 -20.06 -20.65
N GLN A 184 7.92 -19.26 -21.26
CA GLN A 184 9.33 -19.58 -21.41
C GLN A 184 9.96 -19.77 -20.03
N GLY A 185 10.50 -20.95 -19.73
CA GLY A 185 11.51 -21.14 -18.68
C GLY A 185 11.27 -22.18 -17.60
N SER A 186 10.10 -22.81 -17.47
CA SER A 186 9.93 -23.95 -16.54
C SER A 186 9.04 -25.00 -17.16
N GLY A 187 9.64 -26.10 -17.62
CA GLY A 187 9.01 -27.20 -18.35
C GLY A 187 8.05 -28.08 -17.52
N ILE A 188 7.30 -27.49 -16.59
CA ILE A 188 6.24 -28.19 -15.85
C ILE A 188 4.91 -27.62 -16.34
N ILE A 189 4.42 -28.19 -17.44
CA ILE A 189 2.99 -28.14 -17.79
C ILE A 189 2.31 -29.06 -16.78
N GLY A 190 1.98 -28.53 -15.61
CA GLY A 190 0.98 -29.15 -14.78
C GLY A 190 -0.37 -28.88 -15.41
N THR A 191 -0.86 -29.77 -16.28
CA THR A 191 -2.30 -30.06 -16.22
C THR A 191 -2.55 -30.42 -14.78
N PHE A 192 -3.13 -29.52 -13.97
CA PHE A 192 -3.52 -29.87 -12.60
C PHE A 192 -4.31 -31.15 -12.74
N GLY A 193 -3.72 -32.27 -12.34
CA GLY A 193 -4.34 -33.56 -12.50
C GLY A 193 -5.64 -33.50 -11.73
N GLN A 194 -6.63 -34.30 -12.12
CA GLN A 194 -7.85 -34.46 -11.32
C GLN A 194 -7.54 -34.81 -9.85
N SER A 195 -6.29 -35.11 -9.45
CA SER A 195 -5.83 -35.48 -8.11
C SER A 195 -5.13 -34.38 -7.27
N GLU A 196 -4.80 -33.20 -7.82
CA GLU A 196 -4.09 -32.15 -7.06
C GLU A 196 -5.05 -31.07 -6.53
N GLU A 197 -4.77 -30.53 -5.35
CA GLU A 197 -5.62 -29.55 -4.66
C GLU A 197 -4.81 -28.31 -4.26
N LEU A 198 -5.31 -27.12 -4.59
CA LEU A 198 -4.69 -25.85 -4.20
C LEU A 198 -4.75 -25.68 -2.67
N ARG A 199 -3.57 -25.55 -2.04
CA ARG A 199 -3.43 -25.45 -0.58
C ARG A 199 -3.23 -24.01 -0.11
N CYS A 200 -2.33 -23.29 -0.77
CA CYS A 200 -2.07 -21.89 -0.48
C CYS A 200 -1.63 -21.13 -1.73
N VAL A 201 -1.82 -19.82 -1.67
CA VAL A 201 -1.32 -18.85 -2.64
C VAL A 201 -0.49 -17.84 -1.86
N VAL A 202 0.82 -17.90 -2.00
CA VAL A 202 1.75 -16.93 -1.40
C VAL A 202 2.36 -16.10 -2.51
N VAL A 203 2.24 -14.78 -2.42
CA VAL A 203 2.65 -13.87 -3.49
C VAL A 203 3.38 -12.68 -2.89
N VAL A 204 4.55 -12.38 -3.44
CA VAL A 204 5.28 -11.13 -3.15
C VAL A 204 5.12 -10.21 -4.36
N ILE A 205 4.53 -9.03 -4.15
CA ILE A 205 4.15 -8.10 -5.19
C ILE A 205 4.87 -6.77 -4.94
N ARG A 206 5.48 -6.21 -5.98
CA ARG A 206 6.02 -4.85 -5.94
C ARG A 206 4.92 -3.83 -6.23
N HIS A 207 5.02 -2.63 -5.66
CA HIS A 207 4.15 -1.51 -6.03
C HIS A 207 4.08 -1.27 -7.55
N GLY A 208 2.95 -0.74 -8.02
CA GLY A 208 2.77 -0.32 -9.42
C GLY A 208 3.57 0.94 -9.78
N ASP A 209 3.40 1.40 -11.01
CA ASP A 209 4.04 2.62 -11.52
C ASP A 209 3.83 3.87 -10.63
N ARG A 210 4.87 4.70 -10.51
CA ARG A 210 4.93 5.81 -9.56
C ARG A 210 5.65 7.03 -10.14
N THR A 211 5.32 8.22 -9.64
CA THR A 211 6.04 9.46 -9.97
C THR A 211 7.49 9.40 -9.47
N PRO A 212 8.48 9.97 -10.19
CA PRO A 212 9.87 10.01 -9.73
C PRO A 212 9.98 10.63 -8.33
N LYS A 213 10.78 10.03 -7.46
CA LYS A 213 10.98 10.53 -6.09
C LYS A 213 12.06 11.59 -6.11
N GLN A 214 11.76 12.76 -5.57
CA GLN A 214 12.67 13.90 -5.57
C GLN A 214 13.02 14.34 -4.15
N LYS A 215 14.20 14.99 -4.04
CA LYS A 215 14.69 15.60 -2.80
C LYS A 215 15.35 16.93 -3.13
N VAL A 216 15.01 17.96 -2.37
CA VAL A 216 15.63 19.29 -2.39
C VAL A 216 16.32 19.51 -1.06
N LYS A 217 17.52 20.06 -1.11
CA LYS A 217 18.31 20.45 0.07
C LYS A 217 18.58 21.94 -0.03
N LEU A 218 18.20 22.68 1.00
CA LEU A 218 18.40 24.12 1.10
C LEU A 218 18.99 24.45 2.47
N LYS A 219 20.03 25.28 2.51
CA LYS A 219 20.50 25.88 3.76
C LYS A 219 19.59 27.06 4.09
N VAL A 220 19.13 27.12 5.33
CA VAL A 220 18.15 28.08 5.83
C VAL A 220 18.79 28.85 6.97
N THR A 221 18.75 30.17 6.87
CA THR A 221 19.24 31.12 7.89
C THR A 221 18.11 32.04 8.38
N GLU A 222 16.95 31.98 7.74
CA GLU A 222 15.82 32.86 7.98
C GLU A 222 15.11 32.51 9.29
N GLU A 223 14.98 33.51 10.15
CA GLU A 223 14.42 33.34 11.50
C GLU A 223 13.03 32.71 11.50
N LYS A 224 12.17 33.03 10.52
CA LYS A 224 10.81 32.46 10.40
C LYS A 224 10.84 30.93 10.24
N LEU A 225 11.76 30.41 9.44
CA LEU A 225 11.89 28.97 9.20
C LEU A 225 12.58 28.27 10.39
N LEU A 226 13.54 28.95 11.03
CA LEU A 226 14.20 28.46 12.24
C LEU A 226 13.23 28.42 13.44
N ASN A 227 12.34 29.40 13.58
CA ASN A 227 11.30 29.42 14.60
C ASN A 227 10.26 28.30 14.37
N LEU A 228 9.94 27.96 13.11
CA LEU A 228 9.09 26.80 12.81
C LEU A 228 9.74 25.47 13.24
N MET A 229 11.06 25.36 13.14
CA MET A 229 11.80 24.21 13.66
C MET A 229 11.57 24.08 15.18
N LEU A 230 11.81 25.16 15.93
CA LEU A 230 11.64 25.20 17.39
C LEU A 230 10.18 24.93 17.81
N LYS A 231 9.21 25.47 17.07
CA LYS A 231 7.77 25.27 17.31
C LYS A 231 7.38 23.78 17.33
N TYR A 232 7.94 22.97 16.43
CA TYR A 232 7.52 21.58 16.24
C TYR A 232 8.45 20.53 16.84
N ASN A 233 9.62 20.90 17.36
CA ASN A 233 10.50 20.00 18.12
C ASN A 233 10.47 20.22 19.64
N GLY A 234 9.57 21.07 20.13
CA GLY A 234 9.42 21.37 21.55
C GLY A 234 10.54 22.28 22.08
N GLY A 235 10.97 23.27 21.29
CA GLY A 235 11.96 24.26 21.67
C GLY A 235 13.40 23.74 21.75
N LYS A 236 13.70 22.58 21.16
CA LYS A 236 15.02 21.93 21.26
C LYS A 236 15.95 22.42 20.14
N PRO A 237 16.96 23.28 20.40
CA PRO A 237 17.70 23.98 19.35
C PRO A 237 18.58 23.07 18.50
N ARG A 238 19.03 21.96 19.08
CA ARG A 238 19.94 20.97 18.46
C ARG A 238 19.23 19.75 17.90
N ALA A 239 17.91 19.63 18.07
CA ALA A 239 17.14 18.47 17.61
C ALA A 239 16.58 18.68 16.20
N GLU A 240 16.65 17.64 15.36
CA GLU A 240 16.00 17.68 14.05
C GLU A 240 14.47 17.73 14.17
N THR A 241 13.83 18.47 13.26
CA THR A 241 12.36 18.55 13.17
C THR A 241 11.88 17.86 11.91
N LYS A 242 10.85 17.01 12.02
CA LYS A 242 10.22 16.33 10.88
C LYS A 242 8.78 16.83 10.74
N LEU A 243 8.51 17.57 9.66
CA LEU A 243 7.17 18.05 9.32
C LEU A 243 6.52 17.06 8.34
N LYS A 244 5.33 16.57 8.72
CA LYS A 244 4.55 15.59 7.94
C LYS A 244 3.05 15.89 7.90
N SER A 245 2.49 16.55 8.92
CA SER A 245 1.06 16.81 8.98
C SER A 245 0.66 17.96 8.06
N ALA A 246 -0.61 17.99 7.65
CA ALA A 246 -1.15 19.06 6.80
C ALA A 246 -0.92 20.45 7.40
N VAL A 247 -1.17 20.59 8.71
CA VAL A 247 -0.98 21.85 9.45
C VAL A 247 0.50 22.26 9.45
N GLN A 248 1.40 21.33 9.75
CA GLN A 248 2.85 21.60 9.77
C GLN A 248 3.38 22.06 8.41
N LEU A 249 2.91 21.44 7.33
CA LEU A 249 3.33 21.78 5.97
C LEU A 249 2.69 23.10 5.49
N GLN A 250 1.50 23.43 5.97
CA GLN A 250 0.84 24.72 5.70
C GLN A 250 1.59 25.87 6.34
N ASP A 251 1.95 25.74 7.62
CA ASP A 251 2.77 26.74 8.31
C ASP A 251 4.11 26.99 7.59
N LEU A 252 4.75 25.92 7.10
CA LEU A 252 5.97 26.04 6.30
C LEU A 252 5.73 26.76 4.97
N LEU A 253 4.64 26.44 4.28
CA LEU A 253 4.27 27.08 3.01
C LEU A 253 4.05 28.58 3.21
N ASP A 254 3.34 28.98 4.25
CA ASP A 254 3.05 30.38 4.53
C ASP A 254 4.30 31.16 4.93
N ALA A 255 5.24 30.54 5.66
CA ALA A 255 6.55 31.13 5.90
C ALA A 255 7.36 31.27 4.60
N THR A 256 7.37 30.24 3.74
CA THR A 256 8.11 30.24 2.46
C THR A 256 7.55 31.32 1.51
N ARG A 257 6.23 31.51 1.46
CA ARG A 257 5.57 32.54 0.63
C ARG A 257 6.04 33.96 0.94
N GLN A 258 6.36 34.23 2.21
CA GLN A 258 6.86 35.54 2.64
C GLN A 258 8.33 35.77 2.29
N LEU A 259 9.08 34.71 2.00
CA LEU A 259 10.51 34.75 1.67
C LEU A 259 10.76 34.77 0.15
N VAL A 260 9.80 34.33 -0.66
CA VAL A 260 9.93 34.30 -2.13
C VAL A 260 9.49 35.65 -2.73
N PRO A 261 10.38 36.41 -3.40
CA PRO A 261 10.02 37.68 -4.04
C PRO A 261 8.99 37.50 -5.18
N PRO A 262 8.10 38.49 -5.43
CA PRO A 262 7.07 38.41 -6.47
C PRO A 262 7.59 38.38 -7.91
N THR A 263 8.79 38.92 -8.18
CA THR A 263 9.32 39.10 -9.55
C THR A 263 10.84 38.87 -9.58
N ARG A 264 11.38 38.39 -10.72
CA ARG A 264 12.84 38.38 -10.97
C ARG A 264 13.32 39.84 -11.05
N SER A 265 14.02 40.36 -10.04
CA SER A 265 14.69 41.67 -10.11
C SER A 265 15.96 41.52 -10.95
N GLY A 266 15.98 42.14 -12.14
CA GLY A 266 17.05 42.02 -13.12
C GLY A 266 18.22 42.98 -12.90
N GLN A 267 18.93 42.88 -11.78
CA GLN A 267 20.25 43.50 -11.62
C GLN A 267 21.25 42.40 -11.28
N GLU A 268 22.20 42.17 -12.19
CA GLU A 268 23.22 41.12 -12.10
C GLU A 268 24.55 41.73 -11.61
N SER A 269 25.02 41.28 -10.45
CA SER A 269 26.38 41.41 -9.94
C SER A 269 26.87 40.05 -9.41
N ASP A 270 28.18 39.83 -9.33
CA ASP A 270 28.77 38.51 -9.01
C ASP A 270 28.45 37.99 -7.59
N SER A 271 28.01 38.84 -6.65
CA SER A 271 27.48 38.37 -5.34
C SER A 271 26.08 37.79 -5.43
N ASP A 272 25.36 38.02 -6.54
CA ASP A 272 23.96 37.66 -6.71
C ASP A 272 23.76 36.20 -7.13
N ALA A 273 24.80 35.47 -7.54
CA ALA A 273 24.66 34.11 -8.06
C ALA A 273 24.27 33.09 -6.97
N GLU A 274 24.85 33.19 -5.77
CA GLU A 274 24.48 32.33 -4.64
C GLU A 274 23.08 32.66 -4.10
N ASP A 275 22.74 33.95 -4.08
CA ASP A 275 21.41 34.44 -3.68
C ASP A 275 20.34 34.06 -4.71
N LEU A 276 20.65 34.09 -6.01
CA LEU A 276 19.79 33.58 -7.09
C LEU A 276 19.52 32.09 -6.96
N GLU A 277 20.54 31.26 -6.69
CA GLU A 277 20.36 29.82 -6.48
C GLU A 277 19.52 29.53 -5.22
N HIS A 278 19.69 30.33 -4.16
CA HIS A 278 18.90 30.23 -2.93
C HIS A 278 17.44 30.57 -3.18
N ILE A 279 17.17 31.69 -3.86
CA ILE A 279 15.81 32.11 -4.26
C ILE A 279 15.16 31.09 -5.19
N GLU A 280 15.89 30.51 -6.14
CA GLU A 280 15.36 29.49 -7.05
C GLU A 280 14.96 28.20 -6.28
N LYS A 281 15.76 27.78 -5.29
CA LYS A 281 15.40 26.67 -4.39
C LYS A 281 14.19 27.00 -3.53
N LEU A 282 14.05 28.23 -3.02
CA LEU A 282 12.86 28.66 -2.29
C LEU A 282 11.61 28.67 -3.17
N ARG A 283 11.71 29.12 -4.43
CA ARG A 283 10.64 29.00 -5.43
C ARG A 283 10.26 27.55 -5.68
N GLN A 284 11.24 26.65 -5.78
CA GLN A 284 10.98 25.21 -5.91
C GLN A 284 10.25 24.66 -4.67
N VAL A 285 10.68 25.02 -3.46
CA VAL A 285 10.02 24.62 -2.20
C VAL A 285 8.57 25.09 -2.17
N LYS A 286 8.32 26.35 -2.53
CA LYS A 286 6.98 26.92 -2.65
C LYS A 286 6.14 26.12 -3.65
N ALA A 287 6.64 25.91 -4.87
CA ALA A 287 5.93 25.17 -5.91
C ALA A 287 5.57 23.73 -5.47
N VAL A 288 6.49 23.02 -4.81
CA VAL A 288 6.22 21.67 -4.27
C VAL A 288 5.17 21.72 -3.17
N LEU A 289 5.18 22.71 -2.29
CA LEU A 289 4.21 22.81 -1.20
C LEU A 289 2.82 23.23 -1.69
N GLU A 290 2.74 24.07 -2.74
CA GLU A 290 1.49 24.52 -3.37
C GLU A 290 0.87 23.47 -4.31
N GLU A 291 1.67 22.53 -4.81
CA GLU A 291 1.21 21.45 -5.68
C GLU A 291 0.01 20.72 -5.05
N GLY A 292 -1.05 20.47 -5.82
CA GLY A 292 -2.25 19.76 -5.37
C GLY A 292 -3.22 20.55 -4.48
N GLY A 293 -2.95 21.83 -4.17
CA GLY A 293 -3.87 22.78 -3.53
C GLY A 293 -4.21 22.53 -2.05
N HIS A 294 -4.06 21.30 -1.57
CA HIS A 294 -4.25 20.91 -0.16
C HIS A 294 -3.26 19.81 0.24
N PHE A 295 -2.86 19.76 1.50
CA PHE A 295 -2.05 18.66 2.05
C PHE A 295 -2.92 17.42 2.35
N SER A 296 -3.60 16.89 1.34
CA SER A 296 -4.32 15.61 1.43
C SER A 296 -3.49 14.53 0.74
N GLY A 297 -3.08 13.50 1.49
CA GLY A 297 -2.14 12.50 1.01
C GLY A 297 -0.73 12.76 1.56
N ILE A 298 -0.24 11.83 2.37
CA ILE A 298 1.03 11.93 3.10
C ILE A 298 2.18 11.65 2.12
N TYR A 299 2.56 12.63 1.30
CA TYR A 299 3.61 12.44 0.28
C TYR A 299 4.71 13.51 0.30
N ARG A 300 4.65 14.44 1.24
CA ARG A 300 5.70 15.45 1.47
C ARG A 300 6.26 15.27 2.87
N LYS A 301 7.58 15.20 2.97
CA LYS A 301 8.29 15.17 4.25
C LYS A 301 9.37 16.22 4.22
N VAL A 302 9.28 17.17 5.16
CA VAL A 302 10.32 18.17 5.36
C VAL A 302 11.09 17.78 6.62
N GLN A 303 12.41 17.79 6.53
CA GLN A 303 13.30 17.61 7.67
C GLN A 303 14.13 18.87 7.82
N LEU A 304 14.08 19.51 8.98
CA LEU A 304 14.94 20.63 9.34
C LEU A 304 16.01 20.09 10.28
N LYS A 305 17.27 20.14 9.86
CA LYS A 305 18.43 19.68 10.64
C LYS A 305 19.27 20.89 11.05
N PRO A 306 19.41 21.21 12.34
CA PRO A 306 20.26 22.33 12.76
C PRO A 306 21.72 22.07 12.35
N LEU A 307 22.38 23.11 11.86
CA LEU A 307 23.80 23.10 11.47
C LEU A 307 24.64 23.95 12.42
N LYS A 308 24.15 25.13 12.82
CA LYS A 308 24.83 26.06 13.74
C LYS A 308 23.84 26.72 14.69
N TRP A 309 24.32 27.06 15.89
CA TRP A 309 23.56 27.72 16.95
C TRP A 309 24.45 28.68 17.74
N ILE A 310 23.83 29.68 18.36
CA ILE A 310 24.47 30.67 19.24
C ILE A 310 23.78 30.67 20.59
N LYS A 311 24.47 31.12 21.64
CA LYS A 311 23.87 31.36 22.95
C LYS A 311 23.33 32.79 22.98
N VAL A 312 22.06 32.96 23.30
CA VAL A 312 21.40 34.26 23.44
C VAL A 312 20.92 34.39 24.87
N THR A 313 21.15 35.54 25.50
CA THR A 313 20.63 35.84 26.83
C THR A 313 19.11 35.94 26.76
N GLU A 314 18.40 35.26 27.65
CA GLU A 314 16.93 35.32 27.68
C GLU A 314 16.42 36.74 27.89
N HIS A 315 15.24 37.05 27.32
CA HIS A 315 14.55 38.34 27.47
C HIS A 315 14.26 38.72 28.94
N ASN A 316 14.36 37.74 29.85
CA ASN A 316 14.02 37.83 31.26
C ASN A 316 15.27 38.05 32.15
N GLY A 317 16.48 38.03 31.57
CA GLY A 317 17.74 38.18 32.30
C GLY A 317 18.22 36.96 33.08
N GLU A 318 17.43 35.89 33.18
CA GLU A 318 17.78 34.65 33.89
C GLU A 318 17.97 33.47 32.92
N GLY A 319 19.13 33.42 32.24
CA GLY A 319 19.55 32.24 31.48
C GLY A 319 20.18 32.52 30.12
N GLU A 320 20.96 31.56 29.62
CA GLU A 320 21.45 31.50 28.23
C GLU A 320 20.63 30.44 27.47
N GLU A 321 19.94 30.84 26.40
CA GLU A 321 19.20 29.93 25.51
C GLU A 321 20.00 29.71 24.22
N ASP A 322 20.17 28.44 23.82
CA ASP A 322 20.75 28.11 22.51
C ASP A 322 19.71 28.45 21.42
N ARG A 323 20.06 29.30 20.45
CA ARG A 323 19.22 29.62 19.29
C ARG A 323 19.89 29.12 18.00
N PRO A 324 19.19 28.34 17.16
CA PRO A 324 19.74 27.94 15.87
C PRO A 324 19.85 29.17 14.95
N ILE A 325 20.97 29.28 14.23
CA ILE A 325 21.21 30.35 13.24
C ILE A 325 21.31 29.80 11.81
N GLU A 326 21.53 28.49 11.67
CA GLU A 326 21.63 27.83 10.37
C GLU A 326 21.03 26.42 10.49
N ALA A 327 20.18 26.04 9.55
CA ALA A 327 19.61 24.69 9.43
C ALA A 327 19.63 24.20 7.98
N LEU A 328 19.77 22.90 7.78
CA LEU A 328 19.57 22.24 6.50
C LEU A 328 18.12 21.78 6.38
N MET A 329 17.36 22.40 5.49
CA MET A 329 16.04 21.94 5.08
C MET A 329 16.17 20.87 4.01
N ILE A 330 15.55 19.71 4.24
CA ILE A 330 15.47 18.59 3.30
C ILE A 330 14.00 18.32 3.01
N LEU A 331 13.52 18.75 1.84
CA LEU A 331 12.17 18.49 1.35
C LEU A 331 12.20 17.27 0.42
N LYS A 332 11.48 16.20 0.79
CA LYS A 332 11.29 15.00 -0.03
C LYS A 332 9.84 14.96 -0.54
N TYR A 333 9.67 14.76 -1.85
CA TYR A 333 8.38 14.73 -2.54
C TYR A 333 8.40 13.73 -3.71
N GLY A 334 7.25 13.52 -4.36
CA GLY A 334 7.11 12.50 -5.40
C GLY A 334 7.09 11.07 -4.84
N GLY A 335 7.32 10.06 -5.68
CA GLY A 335 7.20 8.66 -5.29
C GLY A 335 5.75 8.23 -5.04
N VAL A 336 4.80 8.91 -5.67
CA VAL A 336 3.35 8.71 -5.51
C VAL A 336 2.86 7.73 -6.57
N LEU A 337 1.97 6.81 -6.20
CA LEU A 337 1.37 5.86 -7.13
C LEU A 337 0.59 6.60 -8.23
N THR A 338 0.93 6.38 -9.50
CA THR A 338 0.27 7.08 -10.62
C THR A 338 -1.13 6.52 -10.89
N HIS A 339 -1.89 7.17 -11.78
CA HIS A 339 -3.13 6.58 -12.29
C HIS A 339 -2.87 5.26 -13.05
N ALA A 340 -1.77 5.18 -13.82
CA ALA A 340 -1.36 3.94 -14.48
C ALA A 340 -0.98 2.86 -13.47
N GLY A 341 -0.23 3.20 -12.41
CA GLY A 341 0.14 2.24 -11.35
C GLY A 341 -1.05 1.68 -10.60
N ARG A 342 -2.10 2.48 -10.39
CA ARG A 342 -3.37 2.01 -9.84
C ARG A 342 -4.09 1.05 -10.78
N LYS A 343 -4.15 1.37 -12.08
CA LYS A 343 -4.74 0.50 -13.10
C LYS A 343 -3.98 -0.83 -13.22
N GLN A 344 -2.66 -0.79 -13.25
CA GLN A 344 -1.78 -1.97 -13.25
C GLN A 344 -2.07 -2.89 -12.05
N ALA A 345 -2.14 -2.32 -10.84
CA ALA A 345 -2.44 -3.10 -9.64
C ALA A 345 -3.84 -3.72 -9.69
N GLU A 346 -4.86 -2.96 -10.11
CA GLU A 346 -6.24 -3.46 -10.26
C GLU A 346 -6.35 -4.56 -11.32
N GLU A 347 -5.70 -4.38 -12.48
CA GLU A 347 -5.64 -5.38 -13.55
C GLU A 347 -4.89 -6.64 -13.12
N LEU A 348 -3.79 -6.51 -12.37
CA LEU A 348 -3.08 -7.64 -11.80
C LEU A 348 -3.97 -8.39 -10.80
N GLY A 349 -4.71 -7.69 -9.94
CA GLY A 349 -5.69 -8.31 -9.04
C GLY A 349 -6.75 -9.09 -9.82
N ARG A 350 -7.30 -8.50 -10.89
CA ARG A 350 -8.27 -9.16 -11.79
C ARG A 350 -7.67 -10.38 -12.48
N PHE A 351 -6.42 -10.30 -12.90
CA PHE A 351 -5.69 -11.43 -13.47
C PHE A 351 -5.56 -12.57 -12.45
N PHE A 352 -5.15 -12.26 -11.21
CA PHE A 352 -5.03 -13.26 -10.14
C PHE A 352 -6.35 -13.96 -9.87
N ARG A 353 -7.43 -13.18 -9.79
CA ARG A 353 -8.79 -13.68 -9.61
C ARG A 353 -9.19 -14.71 -10.65
N ASN A 354 -8.82 -14.48 -11.90
CA ASN A 354 -9.27 -15.28 -13.04
C ASN A 354 -8.33 -16.44 -13.40
N ASN A 355 -7.05 -16.39 -12.99
CA ASN A 355 -6.03 -17.33 -13.49
C ASN A 355 -5.26 -18.11 -12.42
N ILE A 356 -5.24 -17.65 -11.16
CA ILE A 356 -4.41 -18.27 -10.11
C ILE A 356 -5.19 -19.32 -9.30
N TYR A 357 -6.51 -19.21 -9.26
CA TYR A 357 -7.36 -20.11 -8.49
C TYR A 357 -8.07 -21.11 -9.40
N PRO A 358 -8.08 -22.42 -9.04
CA PRO A 358 -8.75 -23.44 -9.84
C PRO A 358 -10.28 -23.26 -9.83
N GLY A 359 -10.91 -23.45 -11.00
CA GLY A 359 -12.37 -23.41 -11.17
C GLY A 359 -12.81 -22.59 -12.41
N GLU A 360 -13.97 -22.91 -12.96
CA GLU A 360 -14.54 -22.16 -14.09
C GLU A 360 -15.00 -20.74 -13.65
N GLY A 361 -14.49 -19.69 -14.32
CA GLY A 361 -14.96 -18.31 -14.16
C GLY A 361 -14.59 -17.65 -12.82
N THR A 362 -15.58 -17.12 -12.08
CA THR A 362 -15.39 -16.34 -10.83
C THR A 362 -15.00 -17.18 -9.61
N GLY A 363 -14.25 -18.27 -9.80
CA GLY A 363 -13.97 -19.30 -8.79
C GLY A 363 -13.45 -18.74 -7.46
N LEU A 364 -12.52 -17.79 -7.51
CA LEU A 364 -11.97 -17.10 -6.33
C LEU A 364 -13.05 -16.39 -5.52
N LEU A 365 -13.90 -15.59 -6.16
CA LEU A 365 -14.88 -14.79 -5.43
C LEU A 365 -15.89 -15.70 -4.73
N ARG A 366 -16.24 -16.84 -5.34
CA ARG A 366 -17.09 -17.86 -4.70
C ARG A 366 -16.38 -18.49 -3.51
N LEU A 367 -15.13 -18.93 -3.69
CA LEU A 367 -14.28 -19.45 -2.62
C LEU A 367 -14.20 -18.45 -1.45
N HIS A 368 -14.12 -17.17 -1.77
CA HIS A 368 -14.00 -16.08 -0.82
C HIS A 368 -15.27 -15.82 0.00
N SER A 369 -16.45 -15.87 -0.63
CA SER A 369 -17.75 -15.74 0.06
C SER A 369 -18.16 -17.01 0.81
N THR A 370 -17.48 -18.13 0.56
CA THR A 370 -17.57 -19.32 1.41
C THR A 370 -16.57 -19.23 2.57
N TYR A 371 -16.82 -19.96 3.66
CA TYR A 371 -15.90 -20.01 4.81
C TYR A 371 -14.62 -20.80 4.54
N ARG A 372 -14.13 -20.81 3.30
CA ARG A 372 -13.03 -21.64 2.78
C ARG A 372 -11.82 -20.81 2.33
N HIS A 373 -11.91 -19.49 2.34
CA HIS A 373 -10.80 -18.60 2.00
C HIS A 373 -10.33 -17.84 3.24
N ASP A 374 -9.06 -18.03 3.57
CA ASP A 374 -8.34 -17.20 4.53
C ASP A 374 -7.40 -16.27 3.76
N LEU A 375 -7.84 -15.02 3.55
CA LEU A 375 -7.12 -14.00 2.81
C LEU A 375 -6.50 -12.99 3.76
N LYS A 376 -5.17 -12.83 3.69
CA LYS A 376 -4.46 -11.74 4.37
C LYS A 376 -3.60 -10.97 3.38
N ILE A 377 -3.72 -9.65 3.42
CA ILE A 377 -2.97 -8.72 2.56
C ILE A 377 -2.11 -7.85 3.46
N TYR A 378 -0.80 -7.92 3.26
CA TYR A 378 0.18 -7.17 4.01
C TYR A 378 0.86 -6.14 3.11
N SER A 379 1.16 -4.97 3.67
CA SER A 379 1.97 -3.96 2.98
C SER A 379 3.00 -3.33 3.92
N SER A 380 4.15 -2.95 3.38
CA SER A 380 5.07 -2.05 4.08
C SER A 380 4.44 -0.68 4.37
N ASP A 381 5.04 0.08 5.28
CA ASP A 381 4.51 1.41 5.69
C ASP A 381 4.66 2.51 4.60
N GLU A 382 4.99 2.14 3.37
CA GLU A 382 5.18 3.10 2.30
C GLU A 382 3.87 3.38 1.54
N GLY A 383 3.50 4.66 1.45
CA GLY A 383 2.20 5.07 0.92
C GLY A 383 1.87 4.53 -0.49
N ARG A 384 2.84 4.46 -1.40
CA ARG A 384 2.60 3.87 -2.75
C ARG A 384 2.38 2.36 -2.73
N VAL A 385 2.99 1.67 -1.77
CA VAL A 385 2.86 0.21 -1.60
C VAL A 385 1.48 -0.10 -1.03
N GLN A 386 1.07 0.63 0.01
CA GLN A 386 -0.29 0.60 0.58
C GLN A 386 -1.36 0.81 -0.49
N MET A 387 -1.25 1.89 -1.27
CA MET A 387 -2.23 2.18 -2.32
C MET A 387 -2.24 1.13 -3.45
N SER A 388 -1.08 0.52 -3.75
CA SER A 388 -1.01 -0.59 -4.72
C SER A 388 -1.72 -1.83 -4.18
N ALA A 389 -1.51 -2.16 -2.90
CA ALA A 389 -2.18 -3.28 -2.24
C ALA A 389 -3.72 -3.10 -2.25
N ALA A 390 -4.20 -1.90 -1.95
CA ALA A 390 -5.62 -1.58 -2.00
C ALA A 390 -6.20 -1.67 -3.43
N ALA A 391 -5.48 -1.15 -4.44
CA ALA A 391 -5.89 -1.25 -5.84
C ALA A 391 -5.89 -2.71 -6.35
N PHE A 392 -4.91 -3.50 -5.93
CA PHE A 392 -4.88 -4.93 -6.23
C PHE A 392 -6.05 -5.65 -5.56
N ALA A 393 -6.29 -5.41 -4.27
CA ALA A 393 -7.41 -6.02 -3.54
C ALA A 393 -8.75 -5.69 -4.21
N LYS A 394 -8.88 -4.45 -4.71
CA LYS A 394 -10.04 -4.01 -5.50
C LYS A 394 -10.25 -4.89 -6.73
N GLY A 395 -9.21 -5.12 -7.53
CA GLY A 395 -9.30 -5.99 -8.71
C GLY A 395 -9.52 -7.47 -8.36
N LEU A 396 -8.81 -7.96 -7.34
CA LEU A 396 -8.85 -9.34 -6.86
C LEU A 396 -10.26 -9.73 -6.39
N LEU A 397 -10.93 -8.84 -5.67
CA LEU A 397 -12.24 -9.11 -5.05
C LEU A 397 -13.42 -8.51 -5.83
N ASP A 398 -13.17 -7.84 -6.97
CA ASP A 398 -14.19 -7.17 -7.79
C ASP A 398 -14.93 -6.04 -7.06
N LEU A 399 -14.17 -5.20 -6.38
CA LEU A 399 -14.69 -4.18 -5.48
C LEU A 399 -14.97 -2.87 -6.22
N GLU A 400 -16.07 -2.21 -5.86
CA GLU A 400 -16.40 -0.86 -6.31
C GLU A 400 -15.96 0.20 -5.29
N GLY A 401 -15.78 1.44 -5.74
CA GLY A 401 -15.50 2.59 -4.88
C GLY A 401 -14.03 3.06 -4.82
N GLN A 402 -13.75 3.94 -3.87
CA GLN A 402 -12.44 4.54 -3.63
C GLN A 402 -11.49 3.56 -2.94
N LEU A 403 -10.18 3.78 -3.08
CA LEU A 403 -9.16 2.89 -2.51
C LEU A 403 -8.98 3.06 -0.99
N THR A 404 -9.25 4.24 -0.42
CA THR A 404 -9.00 4.50 1.01
C THR A 404 -9.78 3.58 1.95
N PRO A 405 -11.09 3.34 1.76
CA PRO A 405 -11.84 2.40 2.58
C PRO A 405 -11.34 0.95 2.42
N ILE A 406 -10.93 0.56 1.22
CA ILE A 406 -10.35 -0.77 0.94
C ILE A 406 -9.01 -0.92 1.67
N LEU A 407 -8.16 0.11 1.64
CA LEU A 407 -6.88 0.12 2.34
C LEU A 407 -7.07 -0.11 3.84
N VAL A 408 -7.97 0.65 4.48
CA VAL A 408 -8.20 0.58 5.93
C VAL A 408 -8.81 -0.76 6.35
N SER A 409 -9.67 -1.34 5.51
CA SER A 409 -10.40 -2.57 5.86
C SER A 409 -9.64 -3.85 5.52
N LEU A 410 -8.84 -3.87 4.44
CA LEU A 410 -8.31 -5.12 3.88
C LEU A 410 -6.80 -5.25 3.97
N VAL A 411 -6.07 -4.16 4.17
CA VAL A 411 -4.60 -4.17 4.09
C VAL A 411 -4.01 -3.92 5.47
N SER A 412 -3.36 -4.95 6.00
CA SER A 412 -2.61 -4.88 7.25
C SER A 412 -1.24 -4.23 7.01
N LYS A 413 -0.94 -3.19 7.79
CA LYS A 413 0.35 -2.51 7.73
C LYS A 413 1.36 -3.25 8.59
N ASP A 414 2.53 -3.46 8.03
CA ASP A 414 3.60 -4.18 8.70
C ASP A 414 4.93 -3.48 8.40
N SER A 415 5.23 -2.47 9.23
CA SER A 415 6.46 -1.68 9.12
C SER A 415 7.70 -2.56 9.13
N SER A 416 7.65 -3.64 9.93
CA SER A 416 8.76 -4.54 10.20
C SER A 416 9.22 -5.40 9.01
N MET A 417 8.42 -5.49 7.94
CA MET A 417 8.59 -6.46 6.86
C MET A 417 9.89 -6.29 6.06
N LEU A 418 10.46 -5.08 6.00
CA LEU A 418 11.66 -4.74 5.23
C LEU A 418 12.66 -3.86 6.02
N ASP A 419 12.78 -4.07 7.32
CA ASP A 419 13.66 -3.25 8.18
C ASP A 419 15.17 -3.55 8.00
N GLY A 420 15.57 -4.48 7.13
CA GLY A 420 16.97 -4.90 6.97
C GLY A 420 17.85 -4.01 6.08
N LEU A 421 17.36 -2.86 5.62
CA LEU A 421 18.12 -1.95 4.75
C LEU A 421 19.32 -1.30 5.48
N GLU A 422 19.17 -0.96 6.76
CA GLU A 422 20.27 -0.41 7.56
C GLU A 422 21.38 -1.45 7.78
N ASP A 423 21.00 -2.73 7.96
CA ASP A 423 21.93 -3.84 8.20
C ASP A 423 22.83 -4.18 7.00
N ALA A 424 22.45 -3.76 5.78
CA ALA A 424 23.13 -4.11 4.53
C ALA A 424 23.83 -2.92 3.84
N SER A 425 23.78 -1.71 4.41
CA SER A 425 24.30 -0.50 3.77
C SER A 425 25.79 -0.60 3.43
N ILE A 426 26.59 -1.17 4.33
CA ILE A 426 28.05 -1.30 4.14
C ILE A 426 28.36 -2.17 2.91
N GLU A 427 27.77 -3.38 2.83
CA GLU A 427 28.01 -4.26 1.70
C GLU A 427 27.47 -3.70 0.37
N MET A 428 26.37 -2.94 0.41
CA MET A 428 25.85 -2.25 -0.76
C MET A 428 26.78 -1.13 -1.23
N ASP A 429 27.33 -0.34 -0.31
CA ASP A 429 28.26 0.74 -0.63
C ASP A 429 29.57 0.19 -1.22
N GLU A 430 30.07 -0.95 -0.69
CA GLU A 430 31.19 -1.69 -1.27
C GLU A 430 30.89 -2.19 -2.70
N ALA A 431 29.70 -2.76 -2.93
CA ALA A 431 29.29 -3.23 -4.25
C ALA A 431 29.23 -2.07 -5.26
N LYS A 432 28.64 -0.93 -4.86
CA LYS A 432 28.56 0.30 -5.68
C LYS A 432 29.94 0.87 -5.99
N ALA A 433 30.86 0.89 -5.02
CA ALA A 433 32.22 1.35 -5.23
C ALA A 433 32.95 0.49 -6.27
N ARG A 434 32.88 -0.84 -6.14
CA ARG A 434 33.47 -1.76 -7.15
C ARG A 434 32.82 -1.62 -8.51
N LEU A 435 31.49 -1.47 -8.56
CA LEU A 435 30.77 -1.25 -9.81
C LEU A 435 31.23 0.05 -10.51
N HIS A 436 31.48 1.11 -9.73
CA HIS A 436 32.06 2.37 -10.22
C HIS A 436 33.45 2.18 -10.80
N GLU A 437 34.31 1.45 -10.09
CA GLU A 437 35.64 1.12 -10.57
C GLU A 437 35.61 0.33 -11.88
N ILE A 438 34.71 -0.64 -12.03
CA ILE A 438 34.60 -1.48 -13.25
C ILE A 438 34.19 -0.63 -14.46
N ILE A 439 33.13 0.17 -14.34
CA ILE A 439 32.63 1.00 -15.45
C ILE A 439 33.70 1.99 -15.92
N ILE A 440 34.46 2.57 -14.98
CA ILE A 440 35.53 3.53 -15.29
C ILE A 440 36.81 2.82 -15.77
N SER A 441 37.15 1.65 -15.24
CA SER A 441 38.37 0.92 -15.64
C SER A 441 38.23 0.27 -17.01
N ASN A 442 37.02 -0.16 -17.40
CA ASN A 442 36.74 -0.56 -18.78
C ASN A 442 36.96 0.59 -19.78
N ALA A 443 36.79 1.85 -19.36
CA ALA A 443 37.15 3.01 -20.19
C ALA A 443 38.67 3.13 -20.44
N LYS A 444 39.51 2.52 -19.58
CA LYS A 444 40.98 2.55 -19.70
C LYS A 444 41.56 1.28 -20.38
N ALA A 445 40.84 0.16 -20.34
CA ALA A 445 41.32 -1.15 -20.81
C ALA A 445 41.10 -1.43 -22.31
N ASN A 446 40.35 -0.58 -23.03
CA ASN A 446 40.14 -0.70 -24.49
C ASN A 446 41.42 -0.57 -25.36
N ASN A 447 42.61 -0.53 -24.75
CA ASN A 447 43.92 -0.54 -25.42
C ASN A 447 44.71 -1.87 -25.29
N THR A 448 44.14 -2.93 -24.69
CA THR A 448 44.81 -4.24 -24.64
C THR A 448 43.85 -5.39 -24.95
N ASN A 449 44.15 -6.15 -26.01
CA ASN A 449 43.45 -7.33 -26.47
C ASN A 449 43.49 -8.49 -25.46
N GLY A 450 42.54 -8.51 -24.51
CA GLY A 450 42.25 -9.67 -23.68
C GLY A 450 40.78 -9.67 -23.27
N SER A 451 40.03 -10.71 -23.64
CA SER A 451 38.64 -10.89 -23.20
C SER A 451 38.63 -11.17 -21.70
N VAL A 452 38.32 -10.16 -20.89
CA VAL A 452 38.10 -10.35 -19.45
C VAL A 452 36.77 -11.08 -19.30
N GLU A 453 36.82 -12.38 -19.00
CA GLU A 453 35.63 -13.13 -18.58
C GLU A 453 35.10 -12.50 -17.28
N PHE A 454 33.87 -11.99 -17.35
CA PHE A 454 33.24 -11.34 -16.21
C PHE A 454 32.37 -12.35 -15.43
N PRO A 455 32.72 -12.71 -14.18
CA PRO A 455 32.02 -13.74 -13.39
C PRO A 455 30.56 -13.41 -13.00
N TRP A 456 30.05 -12.22 -13.34
CA TRP A 456 28.71 -11.74 -12.99
C TRP A 456 27.66 -11.93 -14.10
N MET A 457 28.03 -12.53 -15.23
CA MET A 457 27.07 -12.88 -16.29
C MET A 457 26.28 -14.16 -16.02
N VAL A 458 26.55 -14.86 -14.91
CA VAL A 458 25.93 -16.16 -14.58
C VAL A 458 24.43 -16.04 -14.32
N ASP A 459 23.92 -14.85 -13.99
CA ASP A 459 22.49 -14.57 -13.79
C ASP A 459 21.87 -13.68 -14.88
N GLY A 460 22.60 -13.38 -15.97
CA GLY A 460 22.14 -12.56 -17.09
C GLY A 460 22.11 -11.04 -16.85
N ALA A 461 22.53 -10.55 -15.67
CA ALA A 461 22.52 -9.12 -15.34
C ALA A 461 23.92 -8.47 -15.49
N GLY A 462 24.45 -8.46 -16.72
CA GLY A 462 25.75 -7.85 -17.04
C GLY A 462 25.67 -6.35 -17.38
N LEU A 463 26.78 -5.63 -17.19
CA LEU A 463 26.96 -4.31 -17.78
C LEU A 463 27.15 -4.43 -19.31
N PRO A 464 26.65 -3.48 -20.10
CA PRO A 464 26.91 -3.46 -21.53
C PRO A 464 28.41 -3.26 -21.82
N PRO A 465 28.96 -3.89 -22.88
CA PRO A 465 30.40 -3.81 -23.19
C PRO A 465 30.86 -2.37 -23.51
N ASP A 466 29.96 -1.55 -24.03
CA ASP A 466 30.13 -0.14 -24.38
C ASP A 466 29.68 0.82 -23.25
N ALA A 467 29.55 0.36 -22.01
CA ALA A 467 29.08 1.17 -20.87
C ALA A 467 29.84 2.51 -20.71
N SER A 468 31.15 2.52 -20.98
CA SER A 468 31.99 3.73 -20.92
C SER A 468 31.65 4.77 -21.99
N GLU A 469 31.13 4.36 -23.14
CA GLU A 469 30.70 5.24 -24.23
C GLU A 469 29.25 5.70 -24.05
N LEU A 470 28.41 4.83 -23.47
CA LEU A 470 27.01 5.12 -23.17
C LEU A 470 26.87 6.20 -22.08
N LEU A 471 27.80 6.29 -21.12
CA LEU A 471 27.78 7.29 -20.05
C LEU A 471 27.84 8.76 -20.57
N PRO A 472 28.86 9.15 -21.38
CA PRO A 472 28.88 10.46 -22.03
C PRO A 472 27.65 10.73 -22.89
N LYS A 473 27.19 9.72 -23.64
CA LYS A 473 25.99 9.81 -24.47
C LYS A 473 24.74 10.12 -23.62
N MET A 474 24.59 9.44 -22.49
CA MET A 474 23.50 9.68 -21.54
C MET A 474 23.54 11.10 -20.97
N ALA A 475 24.72 11.61 -20.58
CA ALA A 475 24.85 12.98 -20.07
C ALA A 475 24.53 14.04 -21.13
N LYS A 476 24.99 13.85 -22.38
CA LYS A 476 24.67 14.73 -23.51
C LYS A 476 23.16 14.77 -23.77
N LEU A 477 22.52 13.61 -23.86
CA LEU A 477 21.08 13.52 -24.10
C LEU A 477 20.27 14.09 -22.91
N THR A 478 20.71 13.87 -21.67
CA THR A 478 20.10 14.48 -20.48
C THR A 478 20.14 16.00 -20.57
N LYS A 479 21.28 16.60 -20.95
CA LYS A 479 21.42 18.06 -21.15
C LYS A 479 20.50 18.59 -22.26
N GLN A 480 20.31 17.83 -23.34
CA GLN A 480 19.38 18.18 -24.43
C GLN A 480 17.92 18.18 -23.97
N VAL A 481 17.51 17.19 -23.17
CA VAL A 481 16.15 17.15 -22.60
C VAL A 481 15.96 18.30 -21.61
N THR A 482 16.93 18.54 -20.72
CA THR A 482 16.87 19.67 -19.76
C THR A 482 16.70 21.02 -20.45
N ALA A 483 17.42 21.26 -21.55
CA ALA A 483 17.32 22.51 -22.30
C ALA A 483 15.92 22.73 -22.90
N GLN A 484 15.28 21.67 -23.40
CA GLN A 484 13.90 21.75 -23.92
C GLN A 484 12.89 22.04 -22.81
N VAL A 485 13.02 21.35 -21.67
CA VAL A 485 12.12 21.57 -20.52
C VAL A 485 12.30 22.97 -19.93
N LYS A 486 13.52 23.53 -19.98
CA LYS A 486 13.79 24.92 -19.58
C LYS A 486 12.94 25.92 -20.39
N LEU A 487 12.94 25.78 -21.72
CA LEU A 487 12.16 26.64 -22.61
C LEU A 487 10.64 26.53 -22.34
N LEU A 488 10.16 25.33 -22.02
CA LEU A 488 8.75 25.13 -21.64
C LEU A 488 8.41 25.82 -20.32
N ALA A 489 9.32 25.79 -19.34
CA ALA A 489 9.14 26.46 -18.05
C ALA A 489 9.14 27.99 -18.19
N GLU A 490 10.06 28.55 -18.99
CA GLU A 490 10.12 29.98 -19.27
C GLU A 490 8.88 30.46 -20.03
N GLY A 491 8.40 29.70 -21.02
CA GLY A 491 7.18 30.02 -21.75
C GLY A 491 5.89 29.94 -20.92
N GLU A 492 5.83 29.09 -19.89
CA GLU A 492 4.72 29.06 -18.93
C GLU A 492 4.73 30.32 -18.04
N GLU A 493 5.90 30.74 -17.57
CA GLU A 493 6.08 31.95 -16.75
C GLU A 493 5.66 33.21 -17.52
N GLU A 494 6.05 33.33 -18.80
CA GLU A 494 5.64 34.45 -19.68
C GLU A 494 4.13 34.49 -19.93
N LYS A 495 3.50 33.33 -20.20
CA LYS A 495 2.05 33.24 -20.38
C LYS A 495 1.30 33.65 -19.12
N LEU A 496 1.75 33.18 -17.95
CA LEU A 496 1.18 33.53 -16.66
C LEU A 496 1.32 35.02 -16.34
N ALA A 497 2.45 35.64 -16.72
CA ALA A 497 2.67 37.07 -16.56
C ALA A 497 1.73 37.92 -17.45
N LEU A 498 1.35 37.42 -18.64
CA LEU A 498 0.45 38.10 -19.58
C LEU A 498 -1.04 37.97 -19.22
N THR A 499 -1.46 36.84 -18.63
CA THR A 499 -2.85 36.62 -18.20
C THR A 499 -3.10 37.10 -16.78
N SER A 500 -3.09 38.41 -16.54
CA SER A 500 -3.29 38.99 -15.20
C SER A 500 -4.71 38.83 -14.60
N SER A 501 -5.58 37.99 -15.19
CA SER A 501 -7.00 37.87 -14.82
C SER A 501 -7.65 36.49 -15.01
N PHE A 502 -6.92 35.45 -15.44
CA PHE A 502 -7.49 34.10 -15.41
C PHE A 502 -7.25 33.46 -14.04
N SER A 503 -8.37 33.25 -13.33
CA SER A 503 -8.52 32.46 -12.11
C SER A 503 -7.35 31.51 -11.86
N ARG A 504 -6.66 31.65 -10.72
CA ARG A 504 -5.98 30.53 -10.04
C ARG A 504 -6.88 29.33 -10.25
N TYR A 505 -6.43 28.31 -10.97
CA TYR A 505 -7.18 27.06 -11.13
C TYR A 505 -7.16 26.35 -9.79
N ASP A 506 -7.94 26.89 -8.87
CA ASP A 506 -8.27 26.37 -7.57
C ASP A 506 -9.59 25.62 -7.73
N GLN A 507 -9.48 24.38 -8.20
CA GLN A 507 -10.39 23.33 -7.78
C GLN A 507 -9.55 22.13 -7.36
N ALA A 508 -8.94 22.29 -6.19
CA ALA A 508 -8.79 21.27 -5.17
C ALA A 508 -9.70 20.04 -5.41
N LYS A 509 -9.10 18.97 -5.93
CA LYS A 509 -9.59 17.58 -5.81
C LYS A 509 -8.48 16.58 -6.14
N ALA A 510 -7.28 16.79 -5.61
CA ALA A 510 -6.17 15.85 -5.72
C ALA A 510 -6.34 14.68 -4.73
N LEU A 511 -7.40 13.90 -4.92
CA LEU A 511 -7.53 12.55 -4.36
C LEU A 511 -7.79 11.59 -5.51
N GLY A 512 -6.75 11.27 -6.25
CA GLY A 512 -6.75 10.13 -7.16
C GLY A 512 -7.82 10.17 -8.26
N LYS A 513 -8.32 11.34 -8.67
CA LYS A 513 -9.21 11.40 -9.83
C LYS A 513 -8.39 11.28 -11.11
N THR A 514 -8.49 10.13 -11.77
CA THR A 514 -7.87 9.86 -13.09
C THR A 514 -8.21 10.93 -14.12
N THR A 515 -9.40 11.53 -14.02
CA THR A 515 -9.90 12.58 -14.92
C THR A 515 -9.09 13.88 -14.87
N ILE A 516 -8.36 14.16 -13.78
CA ILE A 516 -7.58 15.41 -13.66
C ILE A 516 -6.33 15.35 -14.53
N ASP A 517 -5.58 14.24 -14.47
CA ASP A 517 -4.39 14.06 -15.30
C ASP A 517 -4.75 14.10 -16.79
N VAL A 518 -5.89 13.52 -17.19
CA VAL A 518 -6.38 13.57 -18.58
C VAL A 518 -6.62 15.01 -19.04
N ALA A 519 -7.28 15.83 -18.22
CA ALA A 519 -7.53 17.24 -18.55
C ALA A 519 -6.22 18.05 -18.64
N ARG A 520 -5.25 17.76 -17.77
CA ARG A 520 -3.92 18.40 -17.82
C ARG A 520 -3.14 18.05 -19.08
N ILE A 521 -3.11 16.76 -19.41
CA ILE A 521 -2.45 16.27 -20.63
C ILE A 521 -3.09 16.91 -21.86
N ALA A 522 -4.43 16.99 -21.91
CA ALA A 522 -5.16 17.68 -22.98
C ALA A 522 -4.84 19.19 -23.06
N ALA A 523 -4.55 19.82 -21.92
CA ALA A 523 -4.11 21.22 -21.85
C ALA A 523 -2.61 21.43 -22.14
N GLY A 524 -1.86 20.38 -22.49
CA GLY A 524 -0.43 20.46 -22.76
C GLY A 524 0.44 20.58 -21.51
N LEU A 525 -0.09 20.31 -20.32
CA LEU A 525 0.63 20.42 -19.04
C LEU A 525 1.22 19.07 -18.62
N PRO A 526 2.27 19.05 -17.77
CA PRO A 526 2.81 17.80 -17.25
C PRO A 526 1.82 17.04 -16.36
N CYS A 527 1.89 15.71 -16.44
CA CYS A 527 1.07 14.76 -15.68
C CYS A 527 1.51 14.68 -14.20
N GLY A 528 0.60 14.27 -13.31
CA GLY A 528 0.93 13.98 -11.91
C GLY A 528 0.98 15.21 -11.01
N SER A 529 0.30 16.29 -11.42
CA SER A 529 0.34 17.63 -10.77
C SER A 529 1.68 18.37 -10.82
N GLU A 530 2.69 17.83 -11.51
CA GLU A 530 3.98 18.50 -11.75
C GLU A 530 3.78 19.74 -12.66
N SER A 531 4.42 20.87 -12.33
CA SER A 531 4.50 22.06 -13.20
C SER A 531 5.76 22.01 -14.07
N PHE A 532 5.86 22.83 -15.12
CA PHE A 532 7.08 22.86 -15.93
C PHE A 532 8.30 23.31 -15.11
N LEU A 533 8.11 24.20 -14.13
CA LEU A 533 9.17 24.58 -13.18
C LEU A 533 9.70 23.36 -12.40
N LEU A 534 8.83 22.50 -11.88
CA LEU A 534 9.24 21.32 -11.13
C LEU A 534 9.87 20.26 -12.03
N MET A 535 9.33 20.09 -13.24
CA MET A 535 9.90 19.21 -14.26
C MET A 535 11.31 19.67 -14.67
N PHE A 536 11.50 20.97 -14.88
CA PHE A 536 12.82 21.55 -15.18
C PHE A 536 13.78 21.33 -14.02
N ALA A 537 13.36 21.63 -12.78
CA ALA A 537 14.21 21.44 -11.61
C ALA A 537 14.62 19.96 -11.41
N ARG A 538 13.75 19.01 -11.75
CA ARG A 538 14.05 17.57 -11.77
C ARG A 538 15.13 17.24 -12.80
N TRP A 539 14.94 17.63 -14.06
CA TRP A 539 15.90 17.36 -15.14
C TRP A 539 17.24 18.08 -14.93
N LYS A 540 17.21 19.33 -14.45
CA LYS A 540 18.42 20.10 -14.15
C LYS A 540 19.25 19.49 -13.03
N LYS A 541 18.57 18.95 -12.01
CA LYS A 541 19.24 18.21 -10.96
C LYS A 541 19.89 16.94 -11.49
N LEU A 542 19.20 16.16 -12.33
CA LEU A 542 19.78 14.96 -12.94
C LEU A 542 20.99 15.29 -13.81
N GLU A 543 20.92 16.34 -14.62
CA GLU A 543 22.04 16.83 -15.43
C GLU A 543 23.27 17.14 -14.56
N ARG A 544 23.07 17.88 -13.46
CA ARG A 544 24.16 18.28 -12.54
C ARG A 544 24.71 17.11 -11.74
N ASP A 545 23.82 16.26 -11.22
CA ASP A 545 24.20 15.18 -10.30
C ASP A 545 24.84 14.01 -11.09
N LEU A 546 24.44 13.78 -12.34
CA LEU A 546 24.98 12.71 -13.20
C LEU A 546 26.44 12.95 -13.62
N TYR A 547 26.78 14.19 -13.99
CA TYR A 547 28.11 14.52 -14.50
C TYR A 547 28.65 15.79 -13.86
N ASN A 548 29.77 15.66 -13.14
CA ASN A 548 30.44 16.79 -12.52
C ASN A 548 31.46 17.40 -13.49
N GLU A 549 31.06 18.48 -14.18
CA GLU A 549 31.91 19.18 -15.15
C GLU A 549 33.25 19.66 -14.55
N ARG A 550 33.29 20.04 -13.26
CA ARG A 550 34.52 20.52 -12.60
C ARG A 550 35.53 19.41 -12.31
N LYS A 551 35.05 18.19 -12.09
CA LYS A 551 35.87 17.02 -11.72
C LYS A 551 36.02 16.01 -12.86
N ASP A 552 35.40 16.27 -14.01
CA ASP A 552 35.29 15.35 -15.15
C ASP A 552 34.94 13.91 -14.69
N ARG A 553 33.88 13.80 -13.88
CA ARG A 553 33.50 12.54 -13.22
C ARG A 553 32.01 12.29 -13.30
N PHE A 554 31.65 11.07 -13.72
CA PHE A 554 30.29 10.55 -13.70
C PHE A 554 29.93 9.94 -12.34
N ASP A 555 28.71 10.22 -11.90
CA ASP A 555 28.08 9.55 -10.75
C ASP A 555 27.09 8.49 -11.27
N ILE A 556 27.54 7.25 -11.30
CA ILE A 556 26.72 6.12 -11.79
C ILE A 556 25.50 5.86 -10.91
N THR A 557 25.48 6.35 -9.65
CA THR A 557 24.34 6.18 -8.75
C THR A 557 23.11 6.96 -9.22
N GLN A 558 23.28 7.87 -10.19
CA GLN A 558 22.20 8.62 -10.81
C GLN A 558 21.58 7.90 -12.03
N ILE A 559 22.18 6.82 -12.53
CA ILE A 559 21.64 6.04 -13.67
C ILE A 559 20.20 5.57 -13.40
N PRO A 560 19.87 4.97 -12.23
CA PRO A 560 18.50 4.56 -11.94
C PRO A 560 17.51 5.74 -11.92
N ASP A 561 17.93 6.89 -11.39
CA ASP A 561 17.10 8.10 -11.31
C ASP A 561 16.84 8.72 -12.71
N VAL A 562 17.83 8.68 -13.61
CA VAL A 562 17.68 9.09 -15.02
C VAL A 562 16.74 8.13 -15.75
N TYR A 563 16.97 6.81 -15.64
CA TYR A 563 16.09 5.80 -16.24
C TYR A 563 14.64 5.94 -15.77
N ASP A 564 14.42 6.07 -14.46
CA ASP A 564 13.10 6.26 -13.86
C ASP A 564 12.40 7.53 -14.39
N SER A 565 13.14 8.62 -14.56
CA SER A 565 12.60 9.88 -15.07
C SER A 565 12.27 9.80 -16.56
N CYS A 566 13.13 9.16 -17.36
CA CYS A 566 12.86 8.92 -18.78
C CYS A 566 11.61 8.06 -18.97
N LYS A 567 11.51 6.96 -18.22
CA LYS A 567 10.37 6.05 -18.27
C LYS A 567 9.08 6.77 -17.89
N TYR A 568 9.10 7.57 -16.83
CA TYR A 568 7.94 8.34 -16.41
C TYR A 568 7.50 9.32 -17.50
N ASP A 569 8.44 10.10 -18.06
CA ASP A 569 8.09 11.13 -19.05
C ASP A 569 7.65 10.52 -20.39
N LEU A 570 8.18 9.36 -20.80
CA LEU A 570 7.70 8.64 -21.98
C LEU A 570 6.30 8.05 -21.81
N VAL A 571 5.96 7.58 -20.61
CA VAL A 571 4.65 6.97 -20.34
C VAL A 571 3.58 8.04 -20.11
N HIS A 572 3.90 9.10 -19.36
CA HIS A 572 2.91 10.05 -18.85
C HIS A 572 2.99 11.43 -19.51
N ASN A 573 4.11 11.78 -20.13
CA ASN A 573 4.38 13.10 -20.71
C ASN A 573 4.75 13.04 -22.21
N ALA A 574 4.37 11.96 -22.91
CA ALA A 574 4.65 11.78 -24.34
C ALA A 574 4.10 12.93 -25.21
N HIS A 575 3.01 13.56 -24.78
CA HIS A 575 2.39 14.71 -25.45
C HIS A 575 3.31 15.95 -25.52
N LEU A 576 4.34 16.03 -24.65
CA LEU A 576 5.32 17.12 -24.69
C LEU A 576 6.32 16.99 -25.85
N ASN A 577 6.41 15.81 -26.47
CA ASN A 577 7.24 15.54 -27.65
C ASN A 577 8.72 15.98 -27.50
N LEU A 578 9.31 15.65 -26.35
CA LEU A 578 10.71 16.00 -26.04
C LEU A 578 11.67 15.21 -26.93
N LYS A 579 12.39 15.92 -27.80
CA LYS A 579 13.34 15.32 -28.75
C LYS A 579 14.50 14.67 -28.01
N GLY A 580 14.88 13.47 -28.42
CA GLY A 580 15.96 12.70 -27.81
C GLY A 580 15.59 11.94 -26.53
N LEU A 581 14.37 12.11 -25.99
CA LEU A 581 13.93 11.41 -24.78
C LEU A 581 13.85 9.88 -24.98
N GLU A 582 13.37 9.42 -26.14
CA GLU A 582 13.30 7.99 -26.45
C GLU A 582 14.71 7.37 -26.59
N GLU A 583 15.63 8.09 -27.21
CA GLU A 583 17.03 7.66 -27.31
C GLU A 583 17.70 7.65 -25.93
N LEU A 584 17.46 8.67 -25.11
CA LEU A 584 17.94 8.74 -23.74
C LEU A 584 17.41 7.57 -22.91
N TYR A 585 16.14 7.21 -23.05
CA TYR A 585 15.55 6.06 -22.38
C TYR A 585 16.25 4.76 -22.77
N LYS A 586 16.51 4.52 -24.07
CA LYS A 586 17.21 3.32 -24.54
C LYS A 586 18.61 3.23 -23.93
N VAL A 587 19.37 4.32 -23.94
CA VAL A 587 20.71 4.37 -23.33
C VAL A 587 20.65 4.16 -21.81
N ALA A 588 19.75 4.87 -21.13
CA ALA A 588 19.58 4.76 -19.69
C ALA A 588 19.12 3.35 -19.27
N GLN A 589 18.27 2.70 -20.07
CA GLN A 589 17.81 1.33 -19.84
C GLN A 589 18.96 0.33 -19.91
N LEU A 590 19.78 0.38 -20.97
CA LEU A 590 20.94 -0.50 -21.12
C LEU A 590 21.91 -0.40 -19.94
N LEU A 591 22.16 0.82 -19.46
CA LEU A 591 22.98 1.04 -18.27
C LEU A 591 22.27 0.60 -16.98
N ALA A 592 20.99 0.91 -16.82
CA ALA A 592 20.21 0.59 -15.62
C ALA A 592 19.99 -0.91 -15.43
N ASP A 593 19.80 -1.67 -16.51
CA ASP A 593 19.63 -3.13 -16.48
C ASP A 593 20.89 -3.83 -15.93
N GLY A 594 22.08 -3.26 -16.15
CA GLY A 594 23.33 -3.71 -15.55
C GLY A 594 23.60 -3.10 -14.16
N VAL A 595 23.29 -1.82 -13.93
CA VAL A 595 23.63 -1.13 -12.69
C VAL A 595 22.70 -1.51 -11.54
N ILE A 596 21.38 -1.45 -11.74
CA ILE A 596 20.38 -1.64 -10.69
C ILE A 596 20.53 -2.99 -9.97
N PRO A 597 20.67 -4.14 -10.67
CA PRO A 597 20.83 -5.43 -9.99
C PRO A 597 22.16 -5.56 -9.24
N ASN A 598 23.22 -4.90 -9.74
CA ASN A 598 24.57 -5.04 -9.21
C ASN A 598 24.90 -4.03 -8.09
N GLU A 599 24.08 -3.00 -7.87
CA GLU A 599 24.11 -2.18 -6.64
C GLU A 599 23.86 -3.00 -5.36
N TYR A 600 23.25 -4.18 -5.50
CA TYR A 600 22.92 -5.09 -4.39
C TYR A 600 23.84 -6.32 -4.35
N GLY A 601 25.03 -6.19 -4.93
CA GLY A 601 26.06 -7.23 -4.98
C GLY A 601 26.49 -7.50 -6.41
N ILE A 602 27.79 -7.53 -6.66
CA ILE A 602 28.37 -7.71 -8.00
C ILE A 602 28.64 -9.20 -8.32
N ASN A 603 28.33 -10.12 -7.40
CA ASN A 603 28.47 -11.56 -7.61
C ASN A 603 27.43 -12.32 -6.76
N PRO A 604 27.17 -13.62 -7.05
CA PRO A 604 26.13 -14.39 -6.37
C PRO A 604 26.28 -14.42 -4.85
N LYS A 605 27.51 -14.52 -4.31
CA LYS A 605 27.75 -14.55 -2.86
C LYS A 605 27.37 -13.22 -2.20
N GLN A 606 27.73 -12.10 -2.81
CA GLN A 606 27.35 -10.78 -2.31
C GLN A 606 25.84 -10.54 -2.44
N LYS A 607 25.22 -10.91 -3.57
CA LYS A 607 23.77 -10.79 -3.77
C LYS A 607 23.00 -11.58 -2.72
N LEU A 608 23.43 -12.81 -2.41
CA LEU A 608 22.84 -13.62 -1.33
C LEU A 608 23.05 -12.99 0.05
N LYS A 609 24.26 -12.48 0.35
CA LYS A 609 24.56 -11.85 1.64
C LYS A 609 23.72 -10.58 1.85
N ILE A 610 23.69 -9.68 0.87
CA ILE A 610 22.91 -8.44 0.92
C ILE A 610 21.41 -8.75 0.94
N GLY A 611 20.95 -9.61 0.04
CA GLY A 611 19.55 -9.98 -0.08
C GLY A 611 19.01 -10.68 1.16
N SER A 612 19.78 -11.60 1.77
CA SER A 612 19.38 -12.29 3.01
C SER A 612 19.28 -11.34 4.21
N LYS A 613 20.09 -10.28 4.28
CA LYS A 613 19.96 -9.23 5.30
C LYS A 613 18.68 -8.42 5.10
N ILE A 614 18.40 -7.99 3.87
CA ILE A 614 17.27 -7.09 3.59
C ILE A 614 15.92 -7.82 3.66
N ALA A 615 15.85 -9.04 3.12
CA ALA A 615 14.62 -9.82 3.04
C ALA A 615 14.40 -10.77 4.23
N ARG A 616 15.29 -10.81 5.24
CA ARG A 616 15.26 -11.77 6.36
C ARG A 616 13.87 -11.94 6.97
N ARG A 617 13.24 -10.83 7.35
CA ARG A 617 11.95 -10.82 8.05
C ARG A 617 10.80 -11.25 7.15
N LEU A 618 10.78 -10.78 5.90
CA LEU A 618 9.80 -11.22 4.89
C LEU A 618 9.90 -12.73 4.65
N MET A 619 11.12 -13.24 4.45
CA MET A 619 11.36 -14.68 4.26
C MET A 619 10.93 -15.49 5.50
N GLY A 620 11.22 -15.00 6.71
CA GLY A 620 10.72 -15.61 7.95
C GLY A 620 9.20 -15.72 7.98
N LYS A 621 8.47 -14.67 7.59
CA LYS A 621 6.99 -14.69 7.51
C LYS A 621 6.47 -15.66 6.46
N VAL A 622 7.06 -15.67 5.27
CA VAL A 622 6.71 -16.62 4.21
C VAL A 622 6.93 -18.06 4.69
N LEU A 623 8.05 -18.36 5.34
CA LEU A 623 8.33 -19.69 5.89
C LEU A 623 7.33 -20.10 6.98
N ILE A 624 6.96 -19.19 7.87
CA ILE A 624 5.93 -19.43 8.90
C ILE A 624 4.57 -19.71 8.25
N ASP A 625 4.15 -18.91 7.27
CA ASP A 625 2.88 -19.15 6.57
C ASP A 625 2.86 -20.48 5.82
N LEU A 626 3.97 -20.85 5.17
CA LEU A 626 4.12 -22.15 4.51
C LEU A 626 4.07 -23.30 5.53
N ARG A 627 4.74 -23.15 6.67
CA ARG A 627 4.73 -24.13 7.76
C ARG A 627 3.31 -24.30 8.32
N ASN A 628 2.63 -23.21 8.65
CA ASN A 628 1.26 -23.23 9.16
C ASN A 628 0.29 -23.89 8.15
N THR A 629 0.46 -23.58 6.86
CA THR A 629 -0.33 -24.24 5.80
C THR A 629 -0.05 -25.75 5.75
N ARG A 630 1.21 -26.16 5.91
CA ARG A 630 1.61 -27.57 5.93
C ARG A 630 1.07 -28.30 7.16
N GLU A 631 1.15 -27.68 8.34
CA GLU A 631 0.64 -28.27 9.58
C GLU A 631 -0.88 -28.43 9.53
N GLU A 632 -1.63 -27.40 9.11
CA GLU A 632 -3.08 -27.51 8.89
C GLU A 632 -3.42 -28.63 7.89
N ALA A 633 -2.63 -28.75 6.80
CA ALA A 633 -2.80 -29.81 5.82
C ALA A 633 -2.71 -31.22 6.41
N ILE A 634 -1.75 -31.43 7.31
CA ILE A 634 -1.48 -32.72 7.93
C ILE A 634 -2.58 -33.02 8.95
N CYS A 635 -2.93 -32.05 9.79
CA CYS A 635 -4.02 -32.20 10.77
C CYS A 635 -5.37 -32.53 10.12
N VAL A 636 -5.64 -31.96 8.95
CA VAL A 636 -6.88 -32.23 8.19
C VAL A 636 -6.86 -33.59 7.48
N ALA A 637 -5.69 -34.14 7.18
CA ALA A 637 -5.54 -35.39 6.46
C ALA A 637 -5.46 -36.64 7.37
N ASP A 638 -5.31 -36.47 8.69
CA ASP A 638 -5.20 -37.58 9.64
C ASP A 638 -6.60 -38.15 10.01
N PRO A 639 -6.92 -39.41 9.66
CA PRO A 639 -8.21 -40.03 9.94
C PRO A 639 -8.47 -40.31 11.43
N LYS A 640 -7.50 -40.07 12.34
CA LYS A 640 -7.68 -40.22 13.79
C LYS A 640 -8.39 -39.04 14.47
N PHE A 641 -8.78 -38.00 13.73
CA PHE A 641 -9.54 -36.87 14.26
C PHE A 641 -11.02 -37.23 14.49
N THR A 642 -11.29 -38.16 15.41
CA THR A 642 -12.60 -38.35 16.03
C THR A 642 -12.78 -37.39 17.21
N GLU A 643 -14.02 -36.96 17.43
CA GLU A 643 -14.46 -35.74 18.11
C GLU A 643 -14.08 -35.52 19.59
N ASP A 644 -13.32 -36.41 20.26
CA ASP A 644 -13.11 -36.35 21.72
C ASP A 644 -11.71 -35.92 22.21
N GLU A 645 -10.68 -35.81 21.35
CA GLU A 645 -9.32 -35.44 21.81
C GLU A 645 -8.91 -33.97 21.58
N ALA A 646 -9.81 -33.13 21.06
CA ALA A 646 -9.52 -31.70 20.82
C ALA A 646 -9.46 -30.83 22.10
N LEU A 647 -9.64 -31.43 23.29
CA LEU A 647 -9.55 -30.73 24.58
C LEU A 647 -8.14 -30.71 25.18
N PHE A 648 -7.17 -31.43 24.61
CA PHE A 648 -5.81 -31.46 25.12
C PHE A 648 -4.76 -31.45 23.99
N LEU A 649 -4.39 -30.26 23.54
CA LEU A 649 -3.05 -30.03 23.01
C LEU A 649 -2.24 -29.28 24.07
N PRO A 650 -0.99 -29.69 24.34
CA PRO A 650 -0.20 -29.09 25.42
C PRO A 650 0.20 -27.67 25.02
N THR A 651 -0.39 -26.68 25.70
CA THR A 651 0.20 -25.35 25.83
C THR A 651 1.58 -25.50 26.48
N LYS A 652 2.55 -24.70 26.03
CA LYS A 652 3.91 -24.68 26.59
C LYS A 652 3.90 -24.26 28.07
N GLU A 653 3.67 -25.20 28.98
CA GLU A 653 3.88 -25.03 30.42
C GLU A 653 4.40 -26.31 31.07
N VAL A 654 5.52 -26.88 30.58
CA VAL A 654 6.22 -27.93 31.33
C VAL A 654 7.74 -27.80 31.18
N GLU A 655 8.32 -26.63 31.51
CA GLU A 655 9.77 -26.52 31.76
C GLU A 655 10.11 -25.59 32.94
N HIS A 656 9.20 -25.41 33.90
CA HIS A 656 9.50 -24.67 35.14
C HIS A 656 9.13 -25.34 36.46
N GLN A 657 8.65 -26.59 36.45
CA GLN A 657 8.31 -27.33 37.68
C GLN A 657 9.27 -28.47 38.04
N GLN A 658 10.57 -28.30 37.73
CA GLN A 658 11.63 -29.13 38.31
C GLN A 658 12.82 -28.29 38.76
N LYS A 659 12.55 -27.34 39.66
CA LYS A 659 13.50 -26.86 40.67
C LYS A 659 12.69 -26.14 41.73
N ILE A 660 13.08 -26.28 42.99
CA ILE A 660 12.38 -25.80 44.20
C ILE A 660 11.38 -26.83 44.76
N GLN A 661 11.86 -28.05 44.99
CA GLN A 661 11.73 -28.59 46.34
C GLN A 661 12.96 -28.11 47.10
N VAL A 662 12.77 -27.24 48.10
CA VAL A 662 13.49 -27.17 49.39
C VAL A 662 13.12 -25.86 50.09
N ARG A 663 12.63 -26.02 51.33
CA ARG A 663 12.54 -25.07 52.46
C ARG A 663 11.38 -24.07 52.57
N ASN A 664 10.36 -24.53 53.30
CA ASN A 664 9.88 -24.03 54.61
C ASN A 664 10.18 -22.59 55.08
N GLU A 665 9.08 -22.01 55.58
CA GLU A 665 8.87 -21.23 56.82
C GLU A 665 8.68 -19.69 56.77
N ASP A 666 7.57 -19.32 57.45
CA ASP A 666 7.22 -18.10 58.17
C ASP A 666 6.74 -16.79 57.49
N GLY A 667 5.53 -16.37 57.92
CA GLY A 667 5.41 -15.16 58.76
C GLY A 667 4.87 -13.85 58.15
N ARG A 668 3.55 -13.63 58.32
CA ARG A 668 2.83 -12.37 58.66
C ARG A 668 3.19 -10.99 58.02
N ARG A 669 2.12 -10.37 57.48
CA ARG A 669 1.67 -8.94 57.53
C ARG A 669 2.58 -7.83 56.97
N SER A 670 2.06 -7.07 55.99
CA SER A 670 1.76 -5.61 56.10
C SER A 670 1.52 -4.97 54.73
N SER A 671 0.59 -4.01 54.71
CA SER A 671 0.10 -3.15 53.63
C SER A 671 1.13 -2.24 52.95
N THR A 672 0.99 -2.00 51.64
CA THR A 672 0.70 -0.69 50.99
C THR A 672 0.82 -0.81 49.47
N THR A 673 -0.07 -0.12 48.75
CA THR A 673 -0.28 -0.17 47.30
C THR A 673 0.51 0.92 46.57
N SER A 674 1.37 0.54 45.62
CA SER A 674 1.74 1.35 44.44
C SER A 674 2.41 0.50 43.34
N GLU A 675 2.02 0.79 42.09
CA GLU A 675 2.68 0.54 40.79
C GLU A 675 2.39 -0.74 39.97
N LYS A 676 1.71 -0.49 38.83
CA LYS A 676 1.91 -0.96 37.44
C LYS A 676 2.37 -2.40 37.13
N SER A 677 1.58 -3.10 36.30
CA SER A 677 1.94 -3.63 34.95
C SER A 677 0.74 -4.40 34.37
N MET A 678 0.36 -4.13 33.11
CA MET A 678 0.45 -5.04 31.95
C MET A 678 -0.05 -6.46 32.26
N ASP A 679 -1.19 -6.83 31.67
CA ASP A 679 -1.47 -8.14 31.06
C ASP A 679 -2.93 -8.16 30.58
N GLN A 680 -3.14 -8.06 29.26
CA GLN A 680 -4.42 -8.36 28.61
C GLN A 680 -4.23 -8.56 27.10
N GLU A 681 -3.42 -9.54 26.73
CA GLU A 681 -3.41 -10.15 25.39
C GLU A 681 -3.17 -11.65 25.61
N ASP A 682 -4.21 -12.49 25.53
CA ASP A 682 -4.13 -13.94 25.26
C ASP A 682 -5.53 -14.60 25.41
N GLU A 683 -6.54 -14.15 24.65
CA GLU A 683 -7.87 -14.80 24.64
C GLU A 683 -8.44 -15.12 23.23
N ASP A 684 -7.64 -15.04 22.16
CA ASP A 684 -8.13 -15.10 20.76
C ASP A 684 -7.95 -16.44 20.02
N ASP A 685 -7.46 -17.52 20.67
CA ASP A 685 -7.04 -18.75 19.98
C ASP A 685 -8.04 -19.94 20.02
N ARG A 686 -9.36 -19.72 20.14
CA ARG A 686 -10.35 -20.80 20.00
C ARG A 686 -10.94 -20.88 18.59
N GLU A 687 -10.24 -21.59 17.71
CA GLU A 687 -10.63 -21.85 16.31
C GLU A 687 -11.79 -22.89 16.24
N THR A 688 -13.00 -22.46 15.88
CA THR A 688 -14.19 -23.31 15.75
C THR A 688 -14.30 -23.91 14.34
N LYS A 689 -14.26 -25.26 14.24
CA LYS A 689 -14.46 -26.02 12.98
C LYS A 689 -15.95 -25.99 12.57
N TYR A 690 -16.25 -26.04 11.26
CA TYR A 690 -17.23 -26.93 10.58
C TYR A 690 -17.68 -26.40 9.19
N ARG A 691 -17.68 -27.31 8.21
CA ARG A 691 -17.50 -27.07 6.75
C ARG A 691 -18.68 -27.57 5.87
N LEU A 692 -18.72 -27.19 4.59
CA LEU A 692 -19.70 -27.64 3.56
C LEU A 692 -19.10 -28.74 2.63
N ASP A 693 -19.88 -29.33 1.72
CA ASP A 693 -19.46 -30.45 0.86
C ASP A 693 -18.28 -30.11 -0.11
N PRO A 694 -17.22 -30.94 -0.21
CA PRO A 694 -16.04 -30.75 -1.10
C PRO A 694 -16.36 -30.57 -2.59
N LYS A 695 -17.55 -30.99 -3.05
CA LYS A 695 -17.94 -30.90 -4.47
C LYS A 695 -18.16 -29.48 -5.00
N TYR A 696 -18.27 -28.46 -4.14
CA TYR A 696 -18.64 -27.10 -4.54
C TYR A 696 -17.47 -26.20 -4.96
N ALA A 697 -16.22 -26.62 -4.75
CA ALA A 697 -15.05 -25.75 -4.90
C ALA A 697 -13.92 -26.32 -5.78
N ASN A 698 -14.06 -27.50 -6.39
CA ASN A 698 -12.89 -28.26 -6.90
C ASN A 698 -11.82 -28.47 -5.81
N VAL A 699 -12.23 -28.56 -4.54
CA VAL A 699 -11.37 -28.79 -3.37
C VAL A 699 -11.83 -30.11 -2.76
N LYS A 700 -11.03 -31.17 -2.96
CA LYS A 700 -11.38 -32.56 -2.65
C LYS A 700 -11.47 -32.85 -1.15
N THR A 701 -10.86 -32.03 -0.30
CA THR A 701 -10.88 -32.19 1.16
C THR A 701 -11.94 -31.27 1.80
N PRO A 702 -12.96 -31.82 2.48
CA PRO A 702 -14.08 -31.05 3.08
C PRO A 702 -13.62 -29.98 4.07
N ASP A 703 -12.42 -30.15 4.61
CA ASP A 703 -11.98 -29.61 5.87
C ASP A 703 -10.98 -28.45 5.74
N ARG A 704 -10.65 -28.09 4.51
CA ARG A 704 -9.46 -27.31 4.25
C ARG A 704 -9.78 -25.88 3.82
N HIS A 705 -9.01 -24.92 4.34
CA HIS A 705 -8.98 -23.56 3.82
C HIS A 705 -7.92 -23.42 2.75
N VAL A 706 -8.21 -22.61 1.73
CA VAL A 706 -7.18 -22.06 0.86
C VAL A 706 -6.64 -20.81 1.54
N ARG A 707 -5.38 -20.85 1.96
CA ARG A 707 -4.69 -19.69 2.55
C ARG A 707 -4.11 -18.82 1.45
N THR A 708 -4.52 -17.57 1.37
CA THR A 708 -3.91 -16.57 0.49
C THR A 708 -3.15 -15.55 1.34
N ARG A 709 -1.88 -15.35 1.02
CA ARG A 709 -0.95 -14.42 1.68
C ARG A 709 -0.32 -13.53 0.64
N LEU A 710 -0.71 -12.26 0.63
CA LEU A 710 -0.24 -11.28 -0.34
C LEU A 710 0.67 -10.26 0.34
N TYR A 711 1.91 -10.19 -0.10
CA TYR A 711 2.96 -9.36 0.49
C TYR A 711 3.34 -8.23 -0.47
N PHE A 712 2.93 -7.00 -0.17
CA PHE A 712 3.26 -5.83 -0.97
C PHE A 712 4.52 -5.12 -0.45
N THR A 713 5.49 -4.92 -1.34
CA THR A 713 6.80 -4.34 -1.01
C THR A 713 7.24 -3.28 -2.02
N SER A 714 8.24 -2.48 -1.66
CA SER A 714 8.82 -1.47 -2.55
C SER A 714 10.15 -1.84 -3.20
N VAL A 715 10.65 -3.03 -2.89
CA VAL A 715 12.05 -3.37 -3.07
C VAL A 715 12.17 -4.41 -4.18
N HIS A 716 12.97 -4.12 -5.22
CA HIS A 716 13.27 -5.07 -6.33
C HIS A 716 14.04 -6.33 -5.88
N GLN A 717 14.52 -6.36 -4.63
CA GLN A 717 15.52 -7.33 -4.15
C GLN A 717 14.92 -8.68 -3.74
N SER A 718 13.65 -8.73 -3.32
CA SER A 718 12.99 -10.01 -2.95
C SER A 718 12.93 -10.95 -4.13
N THR A 719 12.72 -10.43 -5.34
CA THR A 719 12.76 -11.19 -6.59
C THR A 719 14.16 -11.71 -6.93
N SER A 720 15.25 -11.00 -6.61
CA SER A 720 16.61 -11.52 -6.84
C SER A 720 16.96 -12.67 -5.92
N VAL A 721 16.62 -12.61 -4.63
CA VAL A 721 16.86 -13.71 -3.67
C VAL A 721 16.00 -14.93 -4.00
N LEU A 722 14.73 -14.71 -4.34
CA LEU A 722 13.78 -15.78 -4.70
C LEU A 722 14.08 -16.40 -6.07
N CYS A 723 14.67 -15.67 -7.01
CA CYS A 723 15.07 -16.22 -8.32
C CYS A 723 16.45 -16.88 -8.31
N SER A 724 17.35 -16.52 -7.38
CA SER A 724 18.68 -17.16 -7.29
C SER A 724 18.62 -18.64 -6.88
N ASP A 725 17.53 -19.10 -6.26
CA ASP A 725 17.33 -20.53 -5.94
C ASP A 725 16.97 -21.36 -7.18
N HIS A 726 16.50 -20.75 -8.28
CA HIS A 726 16.14 -21.51 -9.49
C HIS A 726 17.35 -22.01 -10.29
N HIS A 727 18.58 -21.60 -9.94
CA HIS A 727 19.82 -22.07 -10.58
C HIS A 727 20.72 -22.89 -9.65
N PHE A 728 20.35 -23.05 -8.37
CA PHE A 728 21.00 -24.00 -7.48
C PHE A 728 20.16 -25.27 -7.39
N GLY A 729 20.50 -26.23 -8.26
CA GLY A 729 20.41 -27.66 -8.01
C GLY A 729 19.09 -28.18 -7.45
N ASN A 730 18.33 -28.85 -8.32
CA ASN A 730 17.42 -29.93 -8.00
C ASN A 730 17.91 -30.71 -6.74
N PRO A 731 17.33 -30.54 -5.54
CA PRO A 731 17.63 -31.45 -4.46
C PRO A 731 16.94 -32.76 -4.86
N ARG A 732 17.73 -33.70 -5.38
CA ARG A 732 17.33 -35.11 -5.36
C ARG A 732 17.02 -35.42 -3.90
N VAL A 733 15.73 -35.62 -3.63
CA VAL A 733 15.26 -36.22 -2.40
C VAL A 733 15.51 -37.71 -2.59
N ASP A 734 16.61 -38.20 -1.99
CA ASP A 734 16.68 -39.58 -1.50
C ASP A 734 16.13 -39.62 -0.07
#